data_AF-W4FSF6-F1
#
_entry.id   AF-W4FSF6-F1
#
_cell.length_a   1.000
_cell.length_b   1.000
_cell.length_c   1.000
_cell.angle_alpha   90.00
_cell.angle_beta   90.00
_cell.angle_gamma   90.00
#
_symmetry.space_group_name_H-M   'P 1'
#
loop_
_entity.id
_entity.type
_entity.pdbx_description
1 polymer ?
#
loop_
_entity_poly.entity_id
_entity_poly.type
_entity_poly.pdbx_seq_one_letter_code
_entity_poly.pdbx_strand_id
1 'polypeptide(L)'
;MGLTGKEDDLLHVKDVLHDMIESTKQLDAFMQRLCRENLVDASSIPAAFDRNAMMTSTDLEQRRDNNSTLDISCPIAYFERMSKDLQGRPDGFKLPLHLLVEKPVNLNAICASDIRGSDKVSYRINDMAISPRASLNQLMETLVARLCAVNCTLSTVDADKLAHCLVFVSQDADKHMVLAGQALFPSMLTKCEWKTGSIIAHIGVNVGLQEDSTWGVGVTMELDAILRCRPIDNEVATNMSPPIRARYTCAFHRDTSQERFCITHHYVELSEMMPTTPRMPLASVVRMHQPREKADTVDVLELVHSCDSIPTPLTFPSPFGRTRIIAIASSSVHTLFLSDLGHIYAKGASLDGALGLGTQRSATEIPQLVEFAEVQTMVIQVAAAGDDASGAHSIAVTSDGQVYTWGARVACGTSGPPQCDRPEQVIFPMNAVQGIQVAAGTSFSLVLSQEGHVFAWGKFLHGRLGLGNIPPNRMASSSRGIRHDQQLQKLPAKIPNLSGVTQIACGAAHSACVTRGGQLWMWGKNSHGQLGLGHLTDLFTPTLLGFFPPADNMTSSAATPAMQQVACGPEFTVALDQDGGVWSWGAGLSGSGLPAFTAPPSSLNDLPRWSWLRPARVLALGHGIQSISAGGSHAGAVTWQGDAFVWGTLSAGALFQDVPLLVCPTQVVQTMACHDTNTYVIGGTTFLGKAMFDLLSHRTLCDVVLLASGKRLAAHQMVLSHRSSVLRNLMAAETYSNTTMLQVILPPSIRHDICVLVLEYIYTDTLFTPVDPTSCVPMDLHRAAIELDLPGLAALCDQYITMDLASYTSSSSASSSEPSSILTPQLTFVNALGSNVYADVTLLAESHAIPAHKCMLVARSDYFRALFDTNMRDANLSVLPVDVSYATMQRVLAFMYSDVWTPPSSDEALLDELVAADKYGVARLKVLCEANAVVTLENCMEVLVLADMVHAMLLYEV
;
A
#
# COMPACT_ATOMS: atom_id res chain seq x y z
N MET A 1 33.46 -60.83 -24.81
CA MET A 1 34.48 -61.91 -24.88
C MET A 1 35.83 -61.29 -24.59
N GLY A 2 36.53 -61.77 -23.56
CA GLY A 2 37.91 -61.33 -23.31
C GLY A 2 38.89 -62.04 -24.22
N LEU A 3 39.96 -61.35 -24.62
CA LEU A 3 41.36 -61.82 -24.63
C LEU A 3 42.27 -60.76 -25.30
N THR A 4 43.10 -60.13 -24.45
CA THR A 4 44.56 -59.95 -24.59
C THR A 4 45.16 -59.28 -25.83
N GLY A 5 45.91 -58.19 -25.59
CA GLY A 5 47.10 -57.89 -26.40
C GLY A 5 47.59 -56.44 -26.41
N LYS A 6 48.31 -56.05 -25.35
CA LYS A 6 49.44 -55.07 -25.32
C LYS A 6 49.24 -53.62 -25.79
N GLU A 7 49.26 -52.72 -24.79
CA GLU A 7 50.07 -51.49 -24.66
C GLU A 7 50.35 -50.66 -25.93
N ASP A 8 49.56 -49.59 -26.11
CA ASP A 8 50.04 -48.20 -26.11
C ASP A 8 48.83 -47.27 -25.92
N ASP A 9 48.71 -46.71 -24.71
CA ASP A 9 47.61 -45.85 -24.27
C ASP A 9 47.72 -44.44 -24.86
N LEU A 10 46.87 -44.16 -25.86
CA LEU A 10 46.36 -42.82 -26.18
C LEU A 10 44.92 -43.01 -26.69
N LEU A 11 43.96 -43.07 -25.76
CA LEU A 11 42.52 -43.03 -26.05
C LEU A 11 42.20 -41.74 -26.80
N HIS A 12 42.13 -41.83 -28.13
CA HIS A 12 41.69 -40.73 -28.96
C HIS A 12 40.21 -40.45 -28.65
N VAL A 13 39.95 -39.28 -28.06
CA VAL A 13 38.61 -38.71 -27.78
C VAL A 13 37.64 -38.85 -28.97
N LYS A 14 38.19 -38.94 -30.19
CA LYS A 14 37.47 -39.14 -31.43
C LYS A 14 36.78 -40.51 -31.53
N ASP A 15 37.38 -41.57 -30.98
CA ASP A 15 36.84 -42.93 -31.05
C ASP A 15 35.74 -43.15 -30.02
N VAL A 16 35.87 -42.55 -28.83
CA VAL A 16 34.79 -42.51 -27.81
C VAL A 16 33.59 -41.70 -28.32
N LEU A 17 33.83 -40.58 -28.99
CA LEU A 17 32.76 -39.81 -29.63
C LEU A 17 32.13 -40.59 -30.79
N HIS A 18 32.91 -41.31 -31.57
CA HIS A 18 32.39 -42.14 -32.66
C HIS A 18 31.52 -43.28 -32.12
N ASP A 19 31.97 -43.98 -31.07
CA ASP A 19 31.21 -45.04 -30.41
C ASP A 19 29.94 -44.51 -29.70
N MET A 20 29.99 -43.31 -29.12
CA MET A 20 28.79 -42.66 -28.57
C MET A 20 27.80 -42.24 -29.66
N ILE A 21 28.29 -41.74 -30.80
CA ILE A 21 27.47 -41.36 -31.96
C ILE A 21 26.88 -42.62 -32.62
N GLU A 22 27.63 -43.71 -32.66
CA GLU A 22 27.19 -44.97 -33.25
C GLU A 22 26.19 -45.69 -32.33
N SER A 23 26.39 -45.65 -31.01
CA SER A 23 25.42 -46.14 -30.02
C SER A 23 24.13 -45.33 -30.00
N THR A 24 24.20 -44.01 -30.17
CA THR A 24 22.99 -43.16 -30.29
C THR A 24 22.25 -43.39 -31.60
N LYS A 25 22.96 -43.63 -32.72
CA LYS A 25 22.32 -44.04 -33.99
C LYS A 25 21.69 -45.42 -33.93
N GLN A 26 22.29 -46.37 -33.21
CA GLN A 26 21.71 -47.70 -33.00
C GLN A 26 20.48 -47.64 -32.10
N LEU A 27 20.48 -46.79 -31.08
CA LEU A 27 19.31 -46.54 -30.22
C LEU A 27 18.17 -45.87 -31.00
N ASP A 28 18.48 -44.89 -31.85
CA ASP A 28 17.52 -44.22 -32.72
C ASP A 28 16.92 -45.19 -33.76
N ALA A 29 17.75 -46.04 -34.38
CA ALA A 29 17.28 -47.08 -35.29
C ALA A 29 16.41 -48.15 -34.59
N PHE A 30 16.71 -48.49 -33.33
CA PHE A 30 15.92 -49.42 -32.52
C PHE A 30 14.55 -48.83 -32.15
N MET A 31 14.51 -47.55 -31.77
CA MET A 31 13.28 -46.82 -31.47
C MET A 31 12.40 -46.64 -32.73
N GLN A 32 13.00 -46.33 -33.88
CA GLN A 32 12.29 -46.26 -35.16
C GLN A 32 11.73 -47.60 -35.62
N ARG A 33 12.35 -48.72 -35.22
CA ARG A 33 11.88 -50.08 -35.52
C ARG A 33 10.68 -50.47 -34.65
N LEU A 34 10.71 -50.13 -33.36
CA LEU A 34 9.57 -50.29 -32.45
C LEU A 34 8.35 -49.47 -32.86
N CYS A 35 8.56 -48.26 -33.40
CA CYS A 35 7.48 -47.42 -33.90
C CYS A 35 6.88 -47.90 -35.24
N ARG A 36 7.64 -48.63 -36.07
CA ARG A 36 7.18 -49.13 -37.38
C ARG A 36 6.33 -50.40 -37.31
N GLU A 37 6.43 -51.20 -36.26
CA GLU A 37 5.71 -52.49 -36.19
C GLU A 37 4.25 -52.38 -35.71
N ASN A 38 3.75 -51.19 -35.33
CA ASN A 38 2.41 -51.02 -34.77
C ASN A 38 1.37 -50.29 -35.64
N LEU A 39 1.65 -49.99 -36.92
CA LEU A 39 0.65 -49.34 -37.79
C LEU A 39 0.70 -49.92 -39.22
N VAL A 40 -0.31 -50.72 -39.56
CA VAL A 40 -0.75 -50.96 -40.94
C VAL A 40 -2.03 -50.14 -41.17
N ASP A 41 -1.91 -49.15 -42.04
CA ASP A 41 -2.88 -48.46 -42.92
C ASP A 41 -4.29 -48.05 -42.43
N ALA A 42 -4.49 -46.73 -42.27
CA ALA A 42 -5.42 -45.91 -43.08
C ALA A 42 -5.20 -44.38 -42.85
N SER A 43 -4.82 -43.69 -43.93
CA SER A 43 -4.59 -42.25 -44.17
C SER A 43 -5.60 -41.26 -43.56
N SER A 44 -5.32 -40.04 -43.10
CA SER A 44 -4.10 -39.19 -43.05
C SER A 44 -4.34 -38.02 -42.07
N ILE A 45 -3.99 -38.17 -40.78
CA ILE A 45 -3.80 -37.12 -39.76
C ILE A 45 -2.80 -37.70 -38.72
N PRO A 46 -1.68 -37.04 -38.33
CA PRO A 46 -0.70 -37.63 -37.42
C PRO A 46 -1.27 -37.84 -36.01
N ALA A 47 -1.00 -39.04 -35.46
CA ALA A 47 -1.49 -39.53 -34.18
C ALA A 47 -0.46 -39.30 -33.07
N ALA A 48 -0.50 -38.12 -32.45
CA ALA A 48 0.14 -37.84 -31.15
C ALA A 48 -0.65 -36.75 -30.41
N PHE A 49 -1.97 -36.94 -30.31
CA PHE A 49 -2.86 -36.05 -29.59
C PHE A 49 -3.59 -36.84 -28.52
N ASP A 50 -3.81 -36.24 -27.35
CA ASP A 50 -4.65 -36.82 -26.31
C ASP A 50 -6.11 -36.85 -26.82
N ARG A 51 -6.41 -37.84 -27.67
CA ARG A 51 -7.70 -38.05 -28.33
C ARG A 51 -8.85 -38.18 -27.34
N ASN A 52 -8.55 -38.41 -26.06
CA ASN A 52 -9.54 -38.63 -25.01
C ASN A 52 -10.24 -37.34 -24.57
N ALA A 53 -9.73 -36.15 -24.92
CA ALA A 53 -10.30 -34.86 -24.49
C ALA A 53 -11.11 -34.09 -25.56
N MET A 54 -11.02 -34.46 -26.85
CA MET A 54 -11.78 -33.81 -27.93
C MET A 54 -13.10 -34.53 -28.20
N MET A 55 -14.17 -33.77 -28.46
CA MET A 55 -15.46 -34.38 -28.79
C MET A 55 -15.44 -35.01 -30.19
N THR A 56 -15.95 -36.23 -30.28
CA THR A 56 -16.12 -36.98 -31.53
C THR A 56 -17.51 -36.76 -32.13
N SER A 57 -17.72 -37.19 -33.39
CA SER A 57 -19.05 -37.16 -34.03
C SER A 57 -20.10 -37.93 -33.20
N THR A 58 -19.70 -39.07 -32.63
CA THR A 58 -20.56 -39.89 -31.77
C THR A 58 -20.95 -39.21 -30.46
N ASP A 59 -20.05 -38.40 -29.86
CA ASP A 59 -20.35 -37.65 -28.63
C ASP A 59 -21.36 -36.53 -28.89
N LEU A 60 -21.29 -35.89 -30.06
CA LEU A 60 -22.22 -34.84 -30.48
C LEU A 60 -23.61 -35.42 -30.79
N GLU A 61 -23.68 -36.59 -31.44
CA GLU A 61 -24.94 -37.28 -31.73
C GLU A 61 -25.66 -37.74 -30.46
N GLN A 62 -24.94 -38.38 -29.52
CA GLN A 62 -25.51 -38.77 -28.22
C GLN A 62 -26.07 -37.58 -27.43
N ARG A 63 -25.41 -36.41 -27.53
CA ARG A 63 -25.90 -35.18 -26.88
C ARG A 63 -27.12 -34.60 -27.57
N ARG A 64 -27.17 -34.63 -28.91
CA ARG A 64 -28.36 -34.21 -29.66
C ARG A 64 -29.57 -35.08 -29.30
N ASP A 65 -29.38 -36.38 -29.13
CA ASP A 65 -30.43 -37.32 -28.74
C ASP A 65 -30.88 -37.14 -27.28
N ASN A 66 -29.95 -36.88 -26.36
CA ASN A 66 -30.29 -36.55 -24.96
C ASN A 66 -31.04 -35.21 -24.84
N ASN A 67 -30.80 -34.27 -25.75
CA ASN A 67 -31.47 -32.97 -25.77
C ASN A 67 -32.82 -32.97 -26.52
N SER A 68 -33.06 -33.93 -27.41
CA SER A 68 -34.31 -34.06 -28.18
C SER A 68 -35.47 -34.74 -27.41
N THR A 69 -35.16 -35.42 -26.30
CA THR A 69 -36.11 -36.20 -25.48
C THR A 69 -36.77 -35.39 -24.34
N LEU A 70 -36.48 -34.09 -24.23
CA LEU A 70 -36.92 -33.25 -23.12
C LEU A 70 -38.02 -32.27 -23.56
N ASP A 71 -39.06 -32.16 -22.75
CA ASP A 71 -40.19 -31.26 -22.94
C ASP A 71 -39.79 -29.82 -22.49
N ILE A 72 -39.07 -29.10 -23.36
CA ILE A 72 -38.49 -27.79 -23.04
C ILE A 72 -39.51 -26.68 -23.36
N SER A 73 -40.51 -26.53 -22.50
CA SER A 73 -41.48 -25.42 -22.55
C SER A 73 -41.00 -24.15 -21.82
N CYS A 74 -39.94 -24.23 -21.01
CA CYS A 74 -39.45 -23.12 -20.16
C CYS A 74 -37.97 -22.75 -20.45
N PRO A 75 -37.67 -21.51 -20.89
CA PRO A 75 -36.30 -21.04 -21.16
C PRO A 75 -35.36 -21.04 -19.93
N ILE A 76 -35.90 -20.88 -18.73
CA ILE A 76 -35.11 -20.80 -17.49
C ILE A 76 -34.46 -22.16 -17.18
N ALA A 77 -35.25 -23.23 -17.23
CA ALA A 77 -34.76 -24.59 -16.99
C ALA A 77 -33.70 -25.02 -18.03
N TYR A 78 -33.81 -24.50 -19.26
CA TYR A 78 -32.82 -24.71 -20.32
C TYR A 78 -31.48 -24.04 -20.00
N PHE A 79 -31.48 -22.77 -19.56
CA PHE A 79 -30.25 -22.04 -19.22
C PHE A 79 -29.59 -22.55 -17.92
N GLU A 80 -30.36 -22.94 -16.91
CA GLU A 80 -29.83 -23.54 -15.68
C GLU A 80 -29.10 -24.87 -15.95
N ARG A 81 -29.66 -25.71 -16.83
CA ARG A 81 -29.01 -26.97 -17.21
C ARG A 81 -27.75 -26.74 -18.04
N MET A 82 -27.78 -25.79 -18.97
CA MET A 82 -26.59 -25.39 -19.73
C MET A 82 -25.45 -24.95 -18.81
N SER A 83 -25.75 -24.15 -17.78
CA SER A 83 -24.77 -23.73 -16.77
C SER A 83 -24.24 -24.93 -15.97
N LYS A 84 -25.12 -25.85 -15.55
CA LYS A 84 -24.72 -27.07 -14.81
C LYS A 84 -23.83 -28.00 -15.63
N ASP A 85 -24.09 -28.15 -16.93
CA ASP A 85 -23.30 -28.98 -17.84
C ASP A 85 -21.91 -28.38 -18.10
N LEU A 86 -21.79 -27.05 -18.10
CA LEU A 86 -20.50 -26.34 -18.18
C LEU A 86 -19.71 -26.47 -16.86
N GLN A 87 -20.38 -26.35 -15.71
CA GLN A 87 -19.76 -26.55 -14.38
C GLN A 87 -19.22 -27.97 -14.18
N GLY A 88 -19.87 -28.97 -14.79
CA GLY A 88 -19.44 -30.37 -14.70
C GLY A 88 -18.16 -30.71 -15.47
N ARG A 89 -17.59 -29.78 -16.26
CA ARG A 89 -16.34 -30.01 -17.03
C ARG A 89 -15.41 -28.80 -16.95
N PRO A 90 -14.42 -28.79 -16.03
CA PRO A 90 -13.51 -27.66 -15.84
C PRO A 90 -12.61 -27.37 -17.06
N ASP A 91 -12.31 -28.38 -17.89
CA ASP A 91 -11.48 -28.24 -19.10
C ASP A 91 -12.23 -27.77 -20.35
N GLY A 92 -13.53 -27.45 -20.21
CA GLY A 92 -14.39 -26.99 -21.30
C GLY A 92 -14.74 -28.04 -22.35
N PHE A 93 -15.59 -27.66 -23.31
CA PHE A 93 -15.94 -28.47 -24.48
C PHE A 93 -15.08 -28.08 -25.68
N LYS A 94 -14.16 -28.97 -26.10
CA LYS A 94 -13.32 -28.76 -27.28
C LYS A 94 -13.94 -29.46 -28.51
N LEU A 95 -14.38 -28.66 -29.47
CA LEU A 95 -15.00 -29.10 -30.72
C LEU A 95 -14.05 -28.87 -31.91
N PRO A 96 -13.58 -29.93 -32.58
CA PRO A 96 -12.85 -29.82 -33.84
C PRO A 96 -13.64 -29.07 -34.90
N LEU A 97 -13.01 -28.14 -35.63
CA LEU A 97 -13.72 -27.30 -36.58
C LEU A 97 -14.27 -28.09 -37.79
N HIS A 98 -13.66 -29.21 -38.15
CA HIS A 98 -14.11 -30.07 -39.24
C HIS A 98 -15.50 -30.69 -38.99
N LEU A 99 -15.98 -30.72 -37.74
CA LEU A 99 -17.34 -31.18 -37.40
C LEU A 99 -18.38 -30.04 -37.54
N LEU A 100 -17.92 -28.80 -37.63
CA LEU A 100 -18.76 -27.60 -37.69
C LEU A 100 -18.88 -27.02 -39.10
N VAL A 101 -17.97 -27.39 -40.02
CA VAL A 101 -17.85 -26.79 -41.35
C VAL A 101 -17.81 -27.89 -42.43
N GLU A 102 -18.65 -27.76 -43.46
CA GLU A 102 -18.77 -28.74 -44.55
C GLU A 102 -17.54 -28.83 -45.47
N LYS A 103 -16.69 -27.80 -45.50
CA LYS A 103 -15.46 -27.73 -46.32
C LYS A 103 -14.25 -27.31 -45.49
N PRO A 104 -13.12 -28.03 -45.53
CA PRO A 104 -11.90 -27.63 -44.82
C PRO A 104 -11.28 -26.37 -45.43
N VAL A 105 -10.68 -25.53 -44.58
CA VAL A 105 -10.00 -24.29 -44.98
C VAL A 105 -8.72 -24.62 -45.76
N ASN A 106 -8.64 -24.21 -47.02
CA ASN A 106 -7.43 -24.38 -47.85
C ASN A 106 -6.59 -23.09 -47.85
N LEU A 107 -5.57 -23.05 -47.01
CA LEU A 107 -4.70 -21.88 -46.83
C LEU A 107 -3.89 -21.50 -48.07
N ASN A 108 -3.58 -22.47 -48.93
CA ASN A 108 -2.72 -22.26 -50.10
C ASN A 108 -3.47 -21.69 -51.31
N ALA A 109 -4.80 -21.55 -51.23
CA ALA A 109 -5.66 -21.02 -52.29
C ALA A 109 -6.23 -19.62 -51.97
N ILE A 110 -5.79 -18.98 -50.88
CA ILE A 110 -6.31 -17.68 -50.42
C ILE A 110 -5.76 -16.55 -51.30
N CYS A 111 -6.65 -15.85 -51.99
CA CYS A 111 -6.31 -14.64 -52.74
C CYS A 111 -6.54 -13.38 -51.90
N ALA A 112 -5.74 -12.33 -52.10
CA ALA A 112 -5.90 -11.05 -51.40
C ALA A 112 -7.30 -10.40 -51.63
N SER A 113 -8.00 -10.78 -52.70
CA SER A 113 -9.37 -10.35 -53.01
C SER A 113 -10.44 -10.92 -52.08
N ASP A 114 -10.14 -12.01 -51.37
CA ASP A 114 -11.12 -12.76 -50.57
C ASP A 114 -11.21 -12.24 -49.12
N ILE A 115 -10.33 -11.31 -48.74
CA ILE A 115 -10.15 -10.83 -47.37
C ILE A 115 -10.98 -9.56 -47.14
N ARG A 116 -11.92 -9.62 -46.20
CA ARG A 116 -12.67 -8.45 -45.71
C ARG A 116 -12.28 -8.16 -44.27
N GLY A 117 -11.94 -6.90 -43.94
CA GLY A 117 -11.70 -6.53 -42.54
C GLY A 117 -12.95 -6.80 -41.69
N SER A 118 -12.76 -7.44 -40.52
CA SER A 118 -13.84 -7.63 -39.55
C SER A 118 -13.74 -6.57 -38.45
N ASP A 119 -14.71 -5.66 -38.39
CA ASP A 119 -14.75 -4.58 -37.39
C ASP A 119 -14.97 -5.09 -35.95
N LYS A 120 -15.33 -6.37 -35.79
CA LYS A 120 -15.56 -7.01 -34.47
C LYS A 120 -14.31 -7.58 -33.82
N VAL A 121 -13.22 -7.75 -34.58
CA VAL A 121 -12.00 -8.43 -34.11
C VAL A 121 -10.93 -7.38 -33.78
N SER A 122 -10.51 -7.36 -32.53
CA SER A 122 -9.38 -6.56 -32.07
C SER A 122 -8.13 -7.44 -31.98
N TYR A 123 -7.05 -7.03 -32.63
CA TYR A 123 -5.81 -7.83 -32.69
C TYR A 123 -4.81 -7.40 -31.62
N ARG A 124 -4.26 -8.39 -30.92
CA ARG A 124 -3.13 -8.27 -30.00
C ARG A 124 -2.04 -9.25 -30.42
N ILE A 125 -0.83 -8.74 -30.64
CA ILE A 125 0.35 -9.55 -30.96
C ILE A 125 1.32 -9.39 -29.81
N ASN A 126 1.69 -10.48 -29.14
CA ASN A 126 2.59 -10.47 -27.98
C ASN A 126 2.25 -9.34 -26.97
N ASP A 127 0.96 -9.24 -26.59
CA ASP A 127 0.40 -8.26 -25.64
C ASP A 127 0.43 -6.77 -26.05
N MET A 128 0.72 -6.45 -27.32
CA MET A 128 0.54 -5.10 -27.86
C MET A 128 -0.76 -4.97 -28.66
N ALA A 129 -1.60 -3.99 -28.30
CA ALA A 129 -2.84 -3.70 -29.00
C ALA A 129 -2.58 -2.95 -30.33
N ILE A 130 -3.16 -3.45 -31.42
CA ILE A 130 -3.20 -2.73 -32.70
C ILE A 130 -4.47 -1.87 -32.72
N SER A 131 -4.34 -0.60 -33.13
CA SER A 131 -5.46 0.34 -33.12
C SER A 131 -6.62 -0.16 -33.99
N PRO A 132 -7.87 -0.24 -33.49
CA PRO A 132 -9.01 -0.79 -34.21
C PRO A 132 -9.50 0.05 -35.39
N ARG A 133 -8.93 1.24 -35.63
CA ARG A 133 -9.30 2.16 -36.72
C ARG A 133 -8.31 2.18 -37.90
N ALA A 134 -7.34 1.28 -37.93
CA ALA A 134 -6.38 1.20 -39.04
C ALA A 134 -7.07 0.66 -40.30
N SER A 135 -6.74 1.21 -41.48
CA SER A 135 -7.16 0.61 -42.76
C SER A 135 -6.62 -0.82 -42.86
N LEU A 136 -7.31 -1.72 -43.59
CA LEU A 136 -6.86 -3.12 -43.77
C LEU A 136 -5.40 -3.20 -44.24
N ASN A 137 -4.98 -2.31 -45.13
CA ASN A 137 -3.60 -2.21 -45.61
C ASN A 137 -2.62 -1.84 -44.49
N GLN A 138 -2.98 -0.87 -43.64
CA GLN A 138 -2.17 -0.45 -42.51
C GLN A 138 -2.09 -1.52 -41.41
N LEU A 139 -3.15 -2.31 -41.22
CA LEU A 139 -3.17 -3.48 -40.35
C LEU A 139 -2.22 -4.56 -40.89
N MET A 140 -2.29 -4.87 -42.19
CA MET A 140 -1.43 -5.84 -42.86
C MET A 140 0.05 -5.44 -42.80
N GLU A 141 0.38 -4.18 -43.12
CA GLU A 141 1.76 -3.65 -43.01
C GLU A 141 2.30 -3.76 -41.58
N THR A 142 1.47 -3.44 -40.59
CA THR A 142 1.84 -3.55 -39.18
C THR A 142 2.05 -5.00 -38.76
N LEU A 143 1.19 -5.92 -39.21
CA LEU A 143 1.30 -7.36 -38.97
C LEU A 143 2.59 -7.93 -39.57
N VAL A 144 2.86 -7.64 -40.84
CA VAL A 144 4.05 -8.11 -41.56
C VAL A 144 5.33 -7.56 -40.93
N ALA A 145 5.37 -6.25 -40.64
CA ALA A 145 6.53 -5.64 -39.97
C ALA A 145 6.81 -6.27 -38.61
N ARG A 146 5.75 -6.64 -37.86
CA ARG A 146 5.89 -7.28 -36.54
C ARG A 146 6.27 -8.75 -36.63
N LEU A 147 5.72 -9.52 -37.57
CA LEU A 147 6.13 -10.90 -37.83
C LEU A 147 7.61 -10.98 -38.22
N CYS A 148 8.08 -10.05 -39.05
CA CYS A 148 9.50 -9.93 -39.41
C CYS A 148 10.38 -9.46 -38.23
N ALA A 149 9.85 -8.63 -37.32
CA ALA A 149 10.60 -8.14 -36.16
C ALA A 149 10.81 -9.22 -35.08
N VAL A 150 9.88 -10.17 -34.96
CA VAL A 150 9.95 -11.27 -33.99
C VAL A 150 10.92 -12.38 -34.43
N ASN A 151 11.17 -12.52 -35.74
CA ASN A 151 12.09 -13.54 -36.25
C ASN A 151 12.91 -13.04 -37.46
N CYS A 152 14.25 -13.09 -37.35
CA CYS A 152 15.17 -12.68 -38.42
C CYS A 152 15.23 -13.67 -39.61
N THR A 153 14.57 -14.83 -39.55
CA THR A 153 14.64 -15.87 -40.61
C THR A 153 13.40 -15.95 -41.50
N LEU A 154 12.32 -15.21 -41.21
CA LEU A 154 11.09 -15.22 -42.01
C LEU A 154 11.23 -14.25 -43.19
N SER A 155 11.05 -14.74 -44.42
CA SER A 155 11.07 -13.85 -45.60
C SER A 155 9.87 -12.90 -45.57
N THR A 156 10.02 -11.70 -46.14
CA THR A 156 8.93 -10.71 -46.22
C THR A 156 7.72 -11.23 -46.99
N VAL A 157 7.95 -12.09 -47.99
CA VAL A 157 6.89 -12.74 -48.80
C VAL A 157 6.11 -13.77 -47.97
N ASP A 158 6.78 -14.51 -47.10
CA ASP A 158 6.13 -15.51 -46.26
C ASP A 158 5.42 -14.89 -45.05
N ALA A 159 5.95 -13.79 -44.52
CA ALA A 159 5.30 -12.97 -43.51
C ALA A 159 3.98 -12.38 -44.04
N ASP A 160 3.98 -11.92 -45.30
CA ASP A 160 2.79 -11.38 -45.97
C ASP A 160 1.70 -12.46 -46.17
N LYS A 161 2.09 -13.65 -46.67
CA LYS A 161 1.17 -14.79 -46.78
C LYS A 161 0.59 -15.23 -45.43
N LEU A 162 1.40 -15.24 -44.37
CA LEU A 162 0.96 -15.58 -43.02
C LEU A 162 -0.01 -14.55 -42.44
N ALA A 163 0.28 -13.26 -42.63
CA ALA A 163 -0.64 -12.19 -42.24
C ALA A 163 -1.99 -12.31 -42.95
N HIS A 164 -1.98 -12.64 -44.25
CA HIS A 164 -3.20 -12.86 -45.02
C HIS A 164 -4.00 -14.08 -44.52
N CYS A 165 -3.32 -15.17 -44.17
CA CYS A 165 -3.96 -16.36 -43.58
C CYS A 165 -4.58 -16.05 -42.20
N LEU A 166 -3.89 -15.31 -41.34
CA LEU A 166 -4.37 -14.92 -40.01
C LEU A 166 -5.66 -14.08 -40.10
N VAL A 167 -5.64 -13.06 -40.95
CA VAL A 167 -6.80 -12.19 -41.15
C VAL A 167 -7.96 -12.97 -41.78
N PHE A 168 -7.70 -13.86 -42.75
CA PHE A 168 -8.72 -14.71 -43.35
C PHE A 168 -9.40 -15.63 -42.31
N VAL A 169 -8.63 -16.33 -41.49
CA VAL A 169 -9.17 -17.27 -40.49
C VAL A 169 -9.96 -16.53 -39.39
N SER A 170 -9.60 -15.30 -39.07
CA SER A 170 -10.31 -14.49 -38.07
C SER A 170 -11.67 -13.95 -38.56
N GLN A 171 -11.92 -13.85 -39.88
CA GLN A 171 -13.15 -13.27 -40.43
C GLN A 171 -14.39 -14.08 -40.08
N ASP A 172 -14.27 -15.41 -40.11
CA ASP A 172 -15.37 -16.34 -39.87
C ASP A 172 -15.38 -16.88 -38.44
N ALA A 173 -14.47 -16.44 -37.57
CA ALA A 173 -14.37 -16.88 -36.17
C ALA A 173 -15.69 -16.67 -35.39
N ASP A 174 -16.39 -15.55 -35.62
CA ASP A 174 -17.72 -15.29 -35.05
C ASP A 174 -18.71 -16.41 -35.40
N LYS A 175 -18.80 -16.75 -36.69
CA LYS A 175 -19.70 -17.81 -37.19
C LYS A 175 -19.34 -19.17 -36.60
N HIS A 176 -18.05 -19.49 -36.51
CA HIS A 176 -17.59 -20.76 -35.96
C HIS A 176 -17.91 -20.91 -34.48
N MET A 177 -17.74 -19.85 -33.68
CA MET A 177 -18.11 -19.85 -32.26
C MET A 177 -19.63 -19.95 -32.05
N VAL A 178 -20.42 -19.28 -32.90
CA VAL A 178 -21.89 -19.38 -32.90
C VAL A 178 -22.35 -20.80 -33.27
N LEU A 179 -21.78 -21.40 -34.32
CA LEU A 179 -22.08 -22.77 -34.74
C LEU A 179 -21.70 -23.79 -33.67
N ALA A 180 -20.59 -23.58 -32.97
CA ALA A 180 -20.19 -24.43 -31.85
C ALA A 180 -21.21 -24.41 -30.71
N GLY A 181 -21.73 -23.22 -30.35
CA GLY A 181 -22.81 -23.09 -29.37
C GLY A 181 -24.09 -23.79 -29.80
N GLN A 182 -24.50 -23.62 -31.06
CA GLN A 182 -25.69 -24.29 -31.64
C GLN A 182 -25.54 -25.81 -31.70
N ALA A 183 -24.34 -26.31 -32.01
CA ALA A 183 -24.07 -27.74 -32.12
C ALA A 183 -24.05 -28.43 -30.74
N LEU A 184 -23.49 -27.76 -29.72
CA LEU A 184 -23.43 -28.25 -28.35
C LEU A 184 -24.76 -28.21 -27.62
N PHE A 185 -25.51 -27.11 -27.81
CA PHE A 185 -26.77 -26.86 -27.14
C PHE A 185 -27.87 -26.59 -28.18
N PRO A 186 -28.33 -27.63 -28.92
CA PRO A 186 -29.41 -27.50 -29.88
C PRO A 186 -30.70 -27.07 -29.15
N SER A 187 -31.40 -26.06 -29.68
CA SER A 187 -32.67 -25.59 -29.14
C SER A 187 -33.84 -26.13 -29.97
N MET A 188 -34.79 -26.84 -29.34
CA MET A 188 -36.12 -27.11 -29.93
C MET A 188 -37.04 -25.88 -29.92
N LEU A 189 -36.69 -24.86 -29.13
CA LEU A 189 -37.32 -23.54 -29.16
C LEU A 189 -36.99 -22.89 -30.51
N THR A 190 -37.99 -22.74 -31.38
CA THR A 190 -37.88 -22.20 -32.75
C THR A 190 -37.42 -20.73 -32.83
N LYS A 191 -36.90 -20.15 -31.74
CA LYS A 191 -36.66 -18.73 -31.57
C LYS A 191 -35.52 -18.42 -30.59
N CYS A 192 -34.34 -19.02 -30.70
CA CYS A 192 -33.13 -18.61 -29.97
C CYS A 192 -31.99 -18.20 -30.93
N GLU A 193 -31.40 -17.03 -30.70
CA GLU A 193 -30.29 -16.47 -31.47
C GLU A 193 -28.99 -16.48 -30.62
N TRP A 194 -27.93 -17.05 -31.18
CA TRP A 194 -26.59 -17.06 -30.58
C TRP A 194 -25.77 -15.89 -31.13
N LYS A 195 -25.17 -15.10 -30.24
CA LYS A 195 -24.37 -13.92 -30.60
C LYS A 195 -23.08 -13.87 -29.78
N THR A 196 -21.97 -13.51 -30.45
CA THR A 196 -20.71 -13.17 -29.79
C THR A 196 -20.65 -11.66 -29.48
N GLY A 197 -19.93 -11.32 -28.42
CA GLY A 197 -19.51 -9.95 -28.12
C GLY A 197 -18.29 -9.51 -28.93
N SER A 198 -17.49 -8.58 -28.38
CA SER A 198 -16.19 -8.23 -28.95
C SER A 198 -15.24 -9.43 -28.93
N ILE A 199 -14.50 -9.64 -30.02
CA ILE A 199 -13.54 -10.73 -30.17
C ILE A 199 -12.13 -10.16 -30.01
N ILE A 200 -11.31 -10.80 -29.18
CA ILE A 200 -9.91 -10.43 -28.96
C ILE A 200 -9.04 -11.54 -29.54
N ALA A 201 -8.24 -11.21 -30.56
CA ALA A 201 -7.26 -12.12 -31.14
C ALA A 201 -5.92 -11.98 -30.43
N HIS A 202 -5.43 -13.06 -29.83
CA HIS A 202 -4.08 -13.22 -29.30
C HIS A 202 -3.25 -14.02 -30.29
N ILE A 203 -2.20 -13.40 -30.84
CA ILE A 203 -1.30 -14.06 -31.79
C ILE A 203 0.04 -14.29 -31.08
N GLY A 204 0.39 -15.56 -30.92
CA GLY A 204 1.70 -16.04 -30.46
C GLY A 204 2.52 -16.55 -31.64
N VAL A 205 3.79 -16.17 -31.69
CA VAL A 205 4.73 -16.60 -32.74
C VAL A 205 5.93 -17.25 -32.05
N ASN A 206 6.08 -18.56 -32.25
CA ASN A 206 7.14 -19.35 -31.64
C ASN A 206 8.01 -20.01 -32.72
N VAL A 207 9.31 -20.07 -32.45
CA VAL A 207 10.30 -20.78 -33.28
C VAL A 207 10.88 -21.90 -32.43
N GLY A 208 10.70 -23.15 -32.86
CA GLY A 208 11.14 -24.29 -32.06
C GLY A 208 11.07 -25.62 -32.79
N LEU A 209 11.63 -26.65 -32.16
CA LEU A 209 11.47 -28.05 -32.56
C LEU A 209 10.03 -28.49 -32.29
N GLN A 210 9.39 -29.10 -33.29
CA GLN A 210 8.07 -29.69 -33.10
C GLN A 210 8.13 -31.07 -32.45
N GLU A 211 6.98 -31.55 -32.01
CA GLU A 211 6.78 -32.94 -31.52
C GLU A 211 7.12 -33.98 -32.60
N ASP A 212 7.03 -33.61 -33.88
CA ASP A 212 7.46 -34.41 -35.05
C ASP A 212 8.97 -34.30 -35.36
N SER A 213 9.75 -33.68 -34.47
CA SER A 213 11.20 -33.47 -34.58
C SER A 213 11.66 -32.63 -35.79
N THR A 214 10.76 -31.89 -36.44
CA THR A 214 11.10 -30.94 -37.51
C THR A 214 11.27 -29.52 -36.95
N TRP A 215 12.28 -28.81 -37.43
CA TRP A 215 12.49 -27.40 -37.13
C TRP A 215 11.58 -26.53 -38.02
N GLY A 216 10.79 -25.63 -37.42
CA GLY A 216 10.03 -24.66 -38.21
C GLY A 216 9.37 -23.54 -37.39
N VAL A 217 8.68 -22.66 -38.11
CA VAL A 217 7.92 -21.55 -37.52
C VAL A 217 6.52 -22.04 -37.17
N GLY A 218 6.13 -21.90 -35.91
CA GLY A 218 4.78 -22.17 -35.42
C GLY A 218 4.09 -20.86 -35.05
N VAL A 219 2.95 -20.57 -35.67
CA VAL A 219 2.12 -19.41 -35.32
C VAL A 219 0.84 -19.93 -34.69
N THR A 220 0.56 -19.54 -33.45
CA THR A 220 -0.66 -19.90 -32.73
C THR A 220 -1.55 -18.67 -32.62
N MET A 221 -2.78 -18.77 -33.11
CA MET A 221 -3.80 -17.73 -32.98
C MET A 221 -4.91 -18.23 -32.07
N GLU A 222 -5.13 -17.50 -30.99
CA GLU A 222 -6.20 -17.74 -30.02
C GLU A 222 -7.16 -16.54 -30.04
N LEU A 223 -8.41 -16.77 -30.40
CA LEU A 223 -9.45 -15.76 -30.44
C LEU A 223 -10.40 -15.98 -29.26
N ASP A 224 -10.38 -15.09 -28.27
CA ASP A 224 -11.25 -15.13 -27.10
C ASP A 224 -12.48 -14.22 -27.30
N ALA A 225 -13.66 -14.75 -27.01
CA ALA A 225 -14.93 -14.02 -27.08
C ALA A 225 -15.91 -14.45 -25.97
N ILE A 226 -16.91 -13.60 -25.71
CA ILE A 226 -18.05 -13.94 -24.86
C ILE A 226 -19.22 -14.32 -25.76
N LEU A 227 -19.72 -15.55 -25.63
CA LEU A 227 -20.86 -16.08 -26.37
C LEU A 227 -22.12 -16.03 -25.50
N ARG A 228 -23.23 -15.54 -26.07
CA ARG A 228 -24.54 -15.47 -25.41
C ARG A 228 -25.66 -16.01 -26.30
N CYS A 229 -26.62 -16.71 -25.71
CA CYS A 229 -27.85 -17.15 -26.37
C CYS A 229 -29.04 -16.28 -25.91
N ARG A 230 -29.91 -15.84 -26.83
CA ARG A 230 -31.07 -14.98 -26.53
C ARG A 230 -32.34 -15.46 -27.24
N PRO A 231 -33.53 -15.42 -26.59
CA PRO A 231 -34.79 -15.68 -27.28
C PRO A 231 -35.19 -14.53 -28.23
N ILE A 232 -35.86 -14.84 -29.35
CA ILE A 232 -36.24 -13.87 -30.41
C ILE A 232 -37.52 -13.09 -30.05
N ASP A 233 -38.37 -13.61 -29.15
CA ASP A 233 -39.59 -12.91 -28.70
C ASP A 233 -39.38 -12.24 -27.32
N ASN A 234 -39.66 -10.93 -27.26
CA ASN A 234 -39.77 -10.00 -26.11
C ASN A 234 -38.51 -9.27 -25.59
N GLU A 235 -38.67 -7.94 -25.54
CA GLU A 235 -37.74 -6.86 -25.20
C GLU A 235 -37.24 -6.80 -23.74
N VAL A 236 -37.39 -7.87 -22.93
CA VAL A 236 -37.17 -7.80 -21.46
C VAL A 236 -36.09 -8.77 -20.92
N ALA A 237 -35.48 -9.64 -21.72
CA ALA A 237 -34.53 -10.64 -21.21
C ALA A 237 -33.07 -10.44 -21.68
N THR A 238 -32.42 -9.34 -21.31
CA THR A 238 -30.97 -9.16 -21.54
C THR A 238 -30.08 -9.84 -20.48
N ASN A 239 -30.66 -10.28 -19.35
CA ASN A 239 -29.90 -10.76 -18.17
C ASN A 239 -30.11 -12.25 -17.80
N MET A 240 -30.81 -13.05 -18.62
CA MET A 240 -31.15 -14.43 -18.22
C MET A 240 -30.20 -15.52 -18.77
N SER A 241 -29.34 -15.23 -19.76
CA SER A 241 -28.40 -16.23 -20.29
C SER A 241 -27.00 -16.10 -19.68
N PRO A 242 -26.40 -17.21 -19.21
CA PRO A 242 -25.05 -17.19 -18.64
C PRO A 242 -24.02 -16.81 -19.71
N PRO A 243 -23.03 -15.95 -19.41
CA PRO A 243 -21.94 -15.65 -20.32
C PRO A 243 -21.01 -16.86 -20.44
N ILE A 244 -20.83 -17.37 -21.67
CA ILE A 244 -19.95 -18.51 -21.95
C ILE A 244 -18.66 -17.97 -22.55
N ARG A 245 -17.49 -18.42 -22.05
CA ARG A 245 -16.21 -18.13 -22.70
C ARG A 245 -16.09 -19.02 -23.93
N ALA A 246 -15.93 -18.40 -25.09
CA ALA A 246 -15.65 -19.09 -26.34
C ALA A 246 -14.22 -18.75 -26.79
N ARG A 247 -13.38 -19.77 -26.94
CA ARG A 247 -12.01 -19.63 -27.44
C ARG A 247 -11.87 -20.40 -28.75
N TYR A 248 -11.57 -19.71 -29.83
CA TYR A 248 -11.22 -20.32 -31.12
C TYR A 248 -9.70 -20.42 -31.23
N THR A 249 -9.17 -21.63 -31.38
CA THR A 249 -7.72 -21.87 -31.46
C THR A 249 -7.36 -22.41 -32.83
N CYS A 250 -6.42 -21.73 -33.50
CA CYS A 250 -5.85 -22.14 -34.77
C CYS A 250 -4.33 -22.06 -34.72
N ALA A 251 -3.63 -23.17 -35.00
CA ALA A 251 -2.18 -23.18 -35.11
C ALA A 251 -1.75 -23.48 -36.55
N PHE A 252 -0.87 -22.62 -37.07
CA PHE A 252 -0.27 -22.71 -38.39
C PHE A 252 1.16 -23.19 -38.29
N HIS A 253 1.52 -24.08 -39.20
CA HIS A 253 2.88 -24.52 -39.37
C HIS A 253 3.31 -24.37 -40.83
N ARG A 254 4.55 -23.93 -41.04
CA ARG A 254 5.19 -23.97 -42.36
C ARG A 254 6.07 -25.21 -42.46
N ASP A 255 5.68 -26.15 -43.31
CA ASP A 255 6.52 -27.27 -43.69
C ASP A 255 7.65 -26.76 -44.60
N THR A 256 8.88 -26.84 -44.10
CA THR A 256 10.09 -26.40 -44.82
C THR A 256 10.43 -27.30 -46.01
N SER A 257 9.90 -28.53 -46.06
CA SER A 257 10.15 -29.49 -47.15
C SER A 257 9.21 -29.30 -48.35
N GLN A 258 7.99 -28.82 -48.14
CA GLN A 258 6.97 -28.63 -49.20
C GLN A 258 6.60 -27.17 -49.48
N GLU A 259 7.19 -26.20 -48.76
CA GLU A 259 6.82 -24.78 -48.81
C GLU A 259 5.32 -24.50 -48.63
N ARG A 260 4.63 -25.36 -47.87
CA ARG A 260 3.18 -25.27 -47.65
C ARG A 260 2.87 -24.95 -46.21
N PHE A 261 1.77 -24.23 -46.01
CA PHE A 261 1.20 -24.00 -44.69
C PHE A 261 0.18 -25.10 -44.36
N CYS A 262 0.30 -25.67 -43.16
CA CYS A 262 -0.55 -26.71 -42.63
C CYS A 262 -1.19 -26.22 -41.32
N ILE A 263 -2.45 -26.61 -41.07
CA ILE A 263 -3.12 -26.33 -39.79
C ILE A 263 -2.90 -27.53 -38.88
N THR A 264 -2.33 -27.32 -37.69
CA THR A 264 -2.05 -28.40 -36.72
C THR A 264 -3.06 -28.46 -35.59
N HIS A 265 -3.59 -27.32 -35.16
CA HIS A 265 -4.62 -27.22 -34.12
C HIS A 265 -5.78 -26.42 -34.68
N HIS A 266 -7.01 -26.96 -34.71
CA HIS A 266 -8.18 -26.25 -35.26
C HIS A 266 -9.48 -26.63 -34.55
N TYR A 267 -9.80 -25.94 -33.46
CA TYR A 267 -10.98 -26.25 -32.65
C TYR A 267 -11.55 -25.01 -31.94
N VAL A 268 -12.81 -25.12 -31.53
CA VAL A 268 -13.49 -24.16 -30.65
C VAL A 268 -13.66 -24.78 -29.27
N GLU A 269 -13.27 -24.04 -28.25
CA GLU A 269 -13.45 -24.41 -26.84
C GLU A 269 -14.55 -23.54 -26.22
N LEU A 270 -15.56 -24.17 -25.63
CA LEU A 270 -16.58 -23.49 -24.83
C LEU A 270 -16.44 -23.87 -23.35
N SER A 271 -16.20 -22.90 -22.48
CA SER A 271 -16.07 -23.11 -21.04
C SER A 271 -16.86 -22.07 -20.24
N GLU A 272 -17.16 -22.39 -18.98
CA GLU A 272 -17.79 -21.44 -18.08
C GLU A 272 -16.83 -20.27 -17.80
N MET A 273 -17.34 -19.04 -17.75
CA MET A 273 -16.61 -17.93 -17.15
C MET A 273 -16.54 -18.13 -15.63
N MET A 274 -15.58 -18.94 -15.16
CA MET A 274 -15.16 -18.89 -13.77
C MET A 274 -14.53 -17.52 -13.49
N PRO A 275 -14.80 -16.87 -12.33
CA PRO A 275 -14.04 -15.70 -11.91
C PRO A 275 -12.60 -16.15 -11.65
N THR A 276 -11.77 -16.08 -12.68
CA THR A 276 -10.38 -16.53 -12.67
C THR A 276 -9.50 -15.33 -12.99
N THR A 277 -8.70 -14.97 -11.99
CA THR A 277 -7.57 -14.06 -12.07
C THR A 277 -6.64 -14.53 -13.21
N PRO A 278 -6.35 -13.67 -14.21
CA PRO A 278 -5.53 -14.07 -15.34
C PRO A 278 -4.05 -14.17 -14.91
N ARG A 279 -3.37 -15.27 -15.31
CA ARG A 279 -1.91 -15.34 -15.33
C ARG A 279 -1.39 -14.37 -16.39
N MET A 280 -0.86 -13.24 -15.96
CA MET A 280 -0.21 -12.25 -16.82
C MET A 280 1.32 -12.26 -16.61
N PRO A 281 2.13 -12.00 -17.66
CA PRO A 281 3.54 -11.68 -17.50
C PRO A 281 3.70 -10.47 -16.56
N LEU A 282 4.72 -10.48 -15.69
CA LEU A 282 4.94 -9.44 -14.67
C LEU A 282 4.92 -8.01 -15.24
N ALA A 283 5.43 -7.80 -16.46
CA ALA A 283 5.44 -6.50 -17.14
C ALA A 283 4.03 -5.99 -17.51
N SER A 284 3.07 -6.89 -17.69
CA SER A 284 1.67 -6.59 -18.00
C SER A 284 0.86 -6.31 -16.72
N VAL A 285 1.24 -6.91 -15.59
CA VAL A 285 0.67 -6.61 -14.26
C VAL A 285 0.96 -5.16 -13.87
N VAL A 286 2.18 -4.67 -14.12
CA VAL A 286 2.58 -3.27 -13.89
C VAL A 286 1.75 -2.28 -14.72
N ARG A 287 1.26 -2.67 -15.91
CA ARG A 287 0.42 -1.81 -16.77
C ARG A 287 -1.08 -2.00 -16.61
N MET A 288 -1.55 -3.17 -16.19
CA MET A 288 -2.98 -3.45 -15.95
C MET A 288 -3.44 -3.09 -14.52
N HIS A 289 -2.50 -2.83 -13.60
CA HIS A 289 -2.75 -2.02 -12.42
C HIS A 289 -2.50 -0.53 -12.70
N GLN A 290 -3.04 -0.02 -13.81
CA GLN A 290 -3.62 1.31 -13.74
C GLN A 290 -5.09 1.11 -13.36
N PRO A 291 -5.44 1.08 -12.05
CA PRO A 291 -6.77 1.50 -11.69
C PRO A 291 -6.96 2.87 -12.35
N ARG A 292 -8.16 3.12 -12.91
CA ARG A 292 -8.61 4.50 -13.12
C ARG A 292 -8.13 5.32 -11.93
N GLU A 293 -7.28 6.32 -12.21
CA GLU A 293 -6.51 7.08 -11.23
C GLU A 293 -7.25 7.21 -9.89
N LYS A 294 -6.94 6.33 -8.92
CA LYS A 294 -7.12 6.69 -7.52
C LYS A 294 -5.87 7.48 -7.17
N ALA A 295 -5.91 8.76 -7.52
CA ALA A 295 -4.98 9.72 -6.99
C ALA A 295 -5.05 9.69 -5.46
N ASP A 296 -3.87 9.67 -4.85
CA ASP A 296 -3.60 10.20 -3.51
C ASP A 296 -4.50 9.72 -2.36
N THR A 297 -4.20 8.57 -1.78
CA THR A 297 -4.69 8.24 -0.43
C THR A 297 -3.51 8.00 0.50
N VAL A 298 -3.42 8.85 1.52
CA VAL A 298 -2.84 8.46 2.80
C VAL A 298 -3.77 7.37 3.33
N ASP A 299 -3.28 6.13 3.40
CA ASP A 299 -4.10 5.00 3.79
C ASP A 299 -4.10 4.94 5.31
N VAL A 300 -5.23 5.35 5.91
CA VAL A 300 -5.48 5.01 7.30
C VAL A 300 -5.87 3.54 7.33
N LEU A 301 -4.97 2.71 7.83
CA LEU A 301 -5.17 1.28 7.97
C LEU A 301 -5.69 0.97 9.37
N GLU A 302 -6.74 0.17 9.42
CA GLU A 302 -7.17 -0.51 10.63
C GLU A 302 -6.53 -1.90 10.65
N LEU A 303 -5.72 -2.14 11.69
CA LEU A 303 -5.02 -3.39 11.94
C LEU A 303 -5.76 -4.12 13.05
N VAL A 304 -6.37 -5.24 12.66
CA VAL A 304 -6.85 -6.24 13.60
C VAL A 304 -5.71 -7.23 13.79
N HIS A 305 -5.30 -7.52 15.02
CA HIS A 305 -4.18 -8.44 15.26
C HIS A 305 -4.70 -9.88 15.43
N SER A 306 -5.24 -10.44 14.35
CA SER A 306 -5.48 -11.87 14.23
C SER A 306 -4.52 -12.45 13.18
N CYS A 307 -4.10 -13.72 13.32
CA CYS A 307 -3.04 -14.32 12.50
C CYS A 307 -3.29 -14.30 10.97
N ASP A 308 -4.52 -13.99 10.52
CA ASP A 308 -4.93 -14.05 9.11
C ASP A 308 -5.53 -12.72 8.58
N SER A 309 -5.56 -11.64 9.36
CA SER A 309 -6.26 -10.41 8.96
C SER A 309 -5.38 -9.45 8.16
N ILE A 310 -5.78 -9.21 6.91
CA ILE A 310 -5.21 -8.18 6.02
C ILE A 310 -5.58 -6.79 6.57
N PRO A 311 -4.64 -5.82 6.61
CA PRO A 311 -4.94 -4.44 6.98
C PRO A 311 -6.09 -3.87 6.15
N THR A 312 -7.11 -3.29 6.79
CA THR A 312 -8.27 -2.74 6.09
C THR A 312 -8.14 -1.22 5.93
N PRO A 313 -8.11 -0.67 4.70
CA PRO A 313 -8.06 0.77 4.50
C PRO A 313 -9.41 1.42 4.82
N LEU A 314 -9.38 2.50 5.60
CA LEU A 314 -10.55 3.30 5.92
C LEU A 314 -10.80 4.36 4.84
N THR A 315 -12.06 4.53 4.48
CA THR A 315 -12.50 5.58 3.56
C THR A 315 -13.14 6.72 4.33
N PHE A 316 -12.75 7.95 4.03
CA PHE A 316 -13.32 9.14 4.65
C PHE A 316 -14.27 9.83 3.66
N PRO A 317 -15.47 10.27 4.10
CA PRO A 317 -16.35 11.09 3.28
C PRO A 317 -15.73 12.48 3.17
N SER A 318 -15.08 12.79 2.03
CA SER A 318 -14.55 14.12 1.81
C SER A 318 -15.40 14.91 0.80
N PRO A 319 -15.89 16.11 1.15
CA PRO A 319 -16.44 17.07 0.20
C PRO A 319 -15.35 17.79 -0.63
N PHE A 320 -14.08 17.73 -0.20
CA PHE A 320 -12.95 18.42 -0.87
C PHE A 320 -11.84 17.42 -1.20
N GLY A 321 -11.34 17.44 -2.44
CA GLY A 321 -10.35 16.47 -2.90
C GLY A 321 -9.11 16.43 -2.00
N ARG A 322 -8.73 15.21 -1.57
CA ARG A 322 -7.41 14.86 -1.01
C ARG A 322 -7.06 15.43 0.39
N THR A 323 -7.97 15.36 1.36
CA THR A 323 -7.64 15.60 2.78
C THR A 323 -6.80 14.46 3.37
N ARG A 324 -5.74 14.79 4.13
CA ARG A 324 -4.86 13.79 4.76
C ARG A 324 -5.15 13.72 6.25
N ILE A 325 -5.33 12.52 6.79
CA ILE A 325 -5.35 12.33 8.24
C ILE A 325 -3.91 12.41 8.77
N ILE A 326 -3.71 13.21 9.82
CA ILE A 326 -2.40 13.47 10.44
C ILE A 326 -2.31 12.98 11.88
N ALA A 327 -3.44 12.81 12.56
CA ALA A 327 -3.48 12.30 13.93
C ALA A 327 -4.73 11.46 14.19
N ILE A 328 -4.60 10.53 15.13
CA ILE A 328 -5.67 9.62 15.55
C ILE A 328 -5.72 9.64 17.08
N ALA A 329 -6.92 9.73 17.64
CA ALA A 329 -7.15 9.54 19.06
C ALA A 329 -8.21 8.46 19.25
N SER A 330 -7.84 7.37 19.91
CA SER A 330 -8.70 6.21 20.13
C SER A 330 -9.02 6.03 21.62
N SER A 331 -10.25 5.63 21.91
CA SER A 331 -10.69 5.11 23.22
C SER A 331 -11.08 3.64 23.08
N SER A 332 -11.82 3.04 24.03
CA SER A 332 -12.43 1.71 23.80
C SER A 332 -13.79 1.78 23.11
N VAL A 333 -14.38 2.98 22.99
CA VAL A 333 -15.76 3.20 22.53
C VAL A 333 -15.79 3.82 21.14
N HIS A 334 -14.93 4.81 20.90
CA HIS A 334 -14.87 5.57 19.65
C HIS A 334 -13.44 6.04 19.34
N THR A 335 -13.23 6.39 18.07
CA THR A 335 -11.98 6.90 17.52
C THR A 335 -12.24 8.20 16.76
N LEU A 336 -11.36 9.18 16.97
CA LEU A 336 -11.32 10.46 16.26
C LEU A 336 -10.10 10.49 15.33
N PHE A 337 -10.29 11.06 14.14
CA PHE A 337 -9.26 11.27 13.14
C PHE A 337 -9.19 12.77 12.84
N LEU A 338 -7.99 13.35 12.92
CA LEU A 338 -7.74 14.75 12.62
C LEU A 338 -7.07 14.88 11.26
N SER A 339 -7.61 15.74 10.39
CA SER A 339 -7.00 16.04 9.10
C SER A 339 -5.97 17.17 9.18
N ASP A 340 -5.13 17.28 8.14
CA ASP A 340 -4.22 18.39 7.92
C ASP A 340 -4.91 19.75 7.66
N LEU A 341 -6.23 19.75 7.44
CA LEU A 341 -7.06 20.95 7.36
C LEU A 341 -7.77 21.27 8.70
N GLY A 342 -7.53 20.48 9.75
CA GLY A 342 -8.19 20.67 11.04
C GLY A 342 -9.62 20.15 11.11
N HIS A 343 -10.05 19.34 10.13
CA HIS A 343 -11.33 18.64 10.21
C HIS A 343 -11.21 17.41 11.10
N ILE A 344 -12.25 17.16 11.91
CA ILE A 344 -12.34 15.99 12.77
C ILE A 344 -13.34 15.01 12.16
N TYR A 345 -12.93 13.75 12.02
CA TYR A 345 -13.81 12.64 11.68
C TYR A 345 -13.96 11.71 12.87
N ALA A 346 -15.17 11.24 13.13
CA ALA A 346 -15.48 10.35 14.24
C ALA A 346 -16.03 9.00 13.75
N LYS A 347 -15.55 7.90 14.32
CA LYS A 347 -15.98 6.51 14.09
C LYS A 347 -16.22 5.81 15.43
N GLY A 348 -17.21 4.94 15.51
CA GLY A 348 -17.45 4.08 16.68
C GLY A 348 -18.82 4.26 17.30
N ALA A 349 -18.96 3.91 18.59
CA ALA A 349 -20.22 3.99 19.30
C ALA A 349 -20.55 5.43 19.74
N SER A 350 -21.82 5.82 19.66
CA SER A 350 -22.29 7.17 20.01
C SER A 350 -22.64 7.37 21.49
N LEU A 351 -21.95 6.63 22.39
CA LEU A 351 -22.19 6.70 23.83
C LEU A 351 -22.04 8.14 24.35
N ASP A 352 -23.04 8.62 25.10
CA ASP A 352 -23.10 9.97 25.67
C ASP A 352 -22.87 11.13 24.69
N GLY A 353 -23.02 10.91 23.38
CA GLY A 353 -22.75 11.95 22.37
C GLY A 353 -21.26 12.13 22.05
N ALA A 354 -20.38 11.21 22.44
CA ALA A 354 -18.91 11.34 22.28
C ALA A 354 -18.42 11.47 20.83
N LEU A 355 -19.25 11.15 19.83
CA LEU A 355 -18.94 11.38 18.41
C LEU A 355 -19.13 12.84 17.96
N GLY A 356 -19.93 13.64 18.66
CA GLY A 356 -20.14 15.06 18.32
C GLY A 356 -21.06 15.30 17.11
N LEU A 357 -21.75 14.26 16.61
CA LEU A 357 -22.58 14.29 15.40
C LEU A 357 -24.05 14.69 15.67
N GLY A 358 -24.36 15.21 16.85
CA GLY A 358 -25.73 15.49 17.28
C GLY A 358 -26.47 14.22 17.77
N THR A 359 -27.80 14.27 17.82
CA THR A 359 -28.66 13.25 18.47
C THR A 359 -28.77 11.91 17.73
N GLN A 360 -27.78 11.54 16.91
CA GLN A 360 -27.74 10.28 16.19
C GLN A 360 -27.34 9.14 17.15
N ARG A 361 -28.25 8.18 17.36
CA ARG A 361 -28.07 7.04 18.29
C ARG A 361 -27.40 5.80 17.67
N SER A 362 -26.91 5.90 16.43
CA SER A 362 -26.34 4.75 15.72
C SER A 362 -24.82 4.82 15.70
N ALA A 363 -24.16 3.71 16.03
CA ALA A 363 -22.73 3.55 15.85
C ALA A 363 -22.37 3.75 14.37
N THR A 364 -21.28 4.49 14.11
CA THR A 364 -20.81 4.75 12.76
C THR A 364 -19.61 3.87 12.45
N GLU A 365 -19.77 2.93 11.53
CA GLU A 365 -18.66 2.09 11.05
C GLU A 365 -17.74 2.86 10.08
N ILE A 366 -18.31 3.84 9.37
CA ILE A 366 -17.60 4.73 8.46
C ILE A 366 -17.32 6.04 9.21
N PRO A 367 -16.08 6.57 9.18
CA PRO A 367 -15.78 7.87 9.77
C PRO A 367 -16.70 8.98 9.23
N GLN A 368 -17.27 9.81 10.09
CA GLN A 368 -18.14 10.93 9.71
C GLN A 368 -17.56 12.26 10.16
N LEU A 369 -17.73 13.31 9.36
CA LEU A 369 -17.26 14.66 9.66
C LEU A 369 -18.02 15.25 10.85
N VAL A 370 -17.28 15.77 11.84
CA VAL A 370 -17.83 16.48 12.99
C VAL A 370 -17.92 17.97 12.64
N GLU A 371 -19.13 18.52 12.69
CA GLU A 371 -19.38 19.94 12.38
C GLU A 371 -19.02 20.84 13.57
N PHE A 372 -18.18 21.85 13.32
CA PHE A 372 -17.91 22.96 14.24
C PHE A 372 -18.68 24.18 13.76
N ALA A 373 -19.70 24.60 14.49
CA ALA A 373 -20.63 25.64 14.05
C ALA A 373 -20.04 27.08 14.05
N GLU A 374 -18.90 27.31 14.72
CA GLU A 374 -18.45 28.67 15.07
C GLU A 374 -16.93 28.90 14.90
N VAL A 375 -16.19 27.97 14.28
CA VAL A 375 -14.72 27.98 14.34
C VAL A 375 -14.12 28.28 12.96
N GLN A 376 -13.65 29.51 12.76
CA GLN A 376 -12.79 29.90 11.62
C GLN A 376 -11.32 29.45 11.80
N THR A 377 -11.00 28.79 12.92
CA THR A 377 -9.65 28.38 13.32
C THR A 377 -9.43 26.86 13.21
N MET A 378 -8.21 26.46 12.84
CA MET A 378 -7.87 25.07 12.58
C MET A 378 -7.74 24.28 13.89
N VAL A 379 -8.33 23.08 13.96
CA VAL A 379 -8.06 22.13 15.07
C VAL A 379 -6.66 21.56 14.91
N ILE A 380 -5.85 21.59 15.97
CA ILE A 380 -4.45 21.14 15.95
C ILE A 380 -4.22 19.84 16.72
N GLN A 381 -5.09 19.48 17.66
CA GLN A 381 -5.00 18.22 18.39
C GLN A 381 -6.37 17.76 18.89
N VAL A 382 -6.55 16.44 18.96
CA VAL A 382 -7.73 15.75 19.49
C VAL A 382 -7.31 14.72 20.54
N ALA A 383 -8.18 14.45 21.51
CA ALA A 383 -8.09 13.32 22.42
C ALA A 383 -9.47 12.72 22.69
N ALA A 384 -9.52 11.41 22.93
CA ALA A 384 -10.75 10.66 23.14
C ALA A 384 -10.56 9.70 24.31
N ALA A 385 -11.55 9.59 25.19
CA ALA A 385 -11.55 8.57 26.24
C ALA A 385 -12.97 8.21 26.66
N GLY A 386 -13.18 6.95 26.99
CA GLY A 386 -14.49 6.46 27.41
C GLY A 386 -14.48 4.97 27.67
N ASP A 387 -15.45 4.54 28.46
CA ASP A 387 -15.85 3.15 28.62
C ASP A 387 -17.38 3.07 28.78
N ASP A 388 -17.95 1.88 28.65
CA ASP A 388 -19.40 1.67 28.75
C ASP A 388 -19.96 1.98 30.16
N ALA A 389 -19.10 1.95 31.18
CA ALA A 389 -19.51 2.02 32.59
C ALA A 389 -19.51 3.45 33.16
N SER A 390 -18.63 4.32 32.68
CA SER A 390 -18.42 5.67 33.22
C SER A 390 -18.50 6.79 32.18
N GLY A 391 -18.78 6.43 30.94
CA GLY A 391 -19.17 7.33 29.87
C GLY A 391 -18.00 7.80 29.01
N ALA A 392 -18.32 8.15 27.77
CA ALA A 392 -17.34 8.52 26.75
C ALA A 392 -17.37 10.01 26.44
N HIS A 393 -16.19 10.58 26.15
CA HIS A 393 -16.07 11.99 25.78
C HIS A 393 -14.86 12.23 24.87
N SER A 394 -14.88 13.41 24.28
CA SER A 394 -13.91 13.88 23.30
C SER A 394 -13.51 15.32 23.64
N ILE A 395 -12.27 15.66 23.33
CA ILE A 395 -11.72 16.99 23.53
C ILE A 395 -10.82 17.35 22.35
N ALA A 396 -10.85 18.61 21.95
CA ALA A 396 -10.03 19.15 20.88
C ALA A 396 -9.50 20.52 21.28
N VAL A 397 -8.35 20.90 20.71
CA VAL A 397 -7.77 22.24 20.84
C VAL A 397 -7.48 22.82 19.47
N THR A 398 -7.80 24.09 19.30
CA THR A 398 -7.63 24.87 18.07
C THR A 398 -6.33 25.67 18.08
N SER A 399 -5.91 26.16 16.90
CA SER A 399 -4.66 26.89 16.71
C SER A 399 -4.57 28.21 17.47
N ASP A 400 -5.72 28.82 17.79
CA ASP A 400 -5.85 30.01 18.64
C ASP A 400 -5.87 29.70 20.15
N GLY A 401 -5.74 28.41 20.50
CA GLY A 401 -5.65 27.92 21.87
C GLY A 401 -7.00 27.75 22.56
N GLN A 402 -8.12 27.79 21.84
CA GLN A 402 -9.43 27.46 22.40
C GLN A 402 -9.59 25.94 22.54
N VAL A 403 -10.34 25.53 23.57
CA VAL A 403 -10.56 24.11 23.86
C VAL A 403 -12.04 23.80 23.73
N TYR A 404 -12.36 22.77 22.95
CA TYR A 404 -13.71 22.28 22.73
C TYR A 404 -13.85 20.86 23.27
N THR A 405 -15.02 20.54 23.81
CA THR A 405 -15.33 19.22 24.37
C THR A 405 -16.74 18.79 24.02
N TRP A 406 -16.97 17.48 23.95
CA TRP A 406 -18.28 16.88 23.77
C TRP A 406 -18.31 15.46 24.34
N GLY A 407 -19.50 14.88 24.51
CA GLY A 407 -19.72 13.61 25.18
C GLY A 407 -20.28 13.73 26.60
N ALA A 408 -19.84 12.83 27.49
CA ALA A 408 -20.28 12.76 28.87
C ALA A 408 -19.99 14.07 29.63
N ARG A 409 -21.05 14.72 30.13
CA ARG A 409 -20.97 16.08 30.73
C ARG A 409 -19.99 16.19 31.88
N VAL A 410 -19.77 15.08 32.60
CA VAL A 410 -18.81 15.02 33.71
C VAL A 410 -17.41 15.44 33.27
N ALA A 411 -17.02 15.14 32.03
CA ALA A 411 -15.69 15.42 31.50
C ALA A 411 -15.64 16.61 30.51
N CYS A 412 -16.77 17.28 30.26
CA CYS A 412 -16.82 18.42 29.32
C CYS A 412 -16.27 19.72 29.91
N GLY A 413 -16.30 19.92 31.23
CA GLY A 413 -15.84 21.20 31.79
C GLY A 413 -16.80 22.36 31.50
N THR A 414 -18.02 22.06 31.04
CA THR A 414 -19.10 23.01 30.74
C THR A 414 -20.35 22.68 31.56
N SER A 415 -21.25 23.64 31.70
CA SER A 415 -22.55 23.45 32.37
C SER A 415 -23.65 23.18 31.36
N GLY A 416 -24.48 22.15 31.58
CA GLY A 416 -25.54 21.80 30.64
C GLY A 416 -26.23 20.48 30.96
N PRO A 417 -27.00 19.91 29.99
CA PRO A 417 -27.64 18.59 30.10
C PRO A 417 -26.61 17.46 30.37
N PRO A 418 -27.02 16.25 30.81
CA PRO A 418 -26.09 15.20 31.23
C PRO A 418 -25.12 14.69 30.15
N GLN A 419 -25.39 14.98 28.89
CA GLN A 419 -24.52 14.70 27.75
C GLN A 419 -24.39 15.95 26.85
N CYS A 420 -23.34 15.99 26.05
CA CYS A 420 -22.99 17.07 25.14
C CYS A 420 -22.84 16.48 23.74
N ASP A 421 -23.88 16.60 22.91
CA ASP A 421 -23.94 15.87 21.63
C ASP A 421 -23.19 16.58 20.48
N ARG A 422 -22.67 17.79 20.72
CA ARG A 422 -21.92 18.61 19.76
C ARG A 422 -20.74 19.30 20.46
N PRO A 423 -19.66 19.66 19.74
CA PRO A 423 -18.54 20.39 20.32
C PRO A 423 -18.99 21.69 21.02
N GLU A 424 -18.66 21.81 22.32
CA GLU A 424 -18.90 23.01 23.13
C GLU A 424 -17.56 23.55 23.66
N GLN A 425 -17.40 24.88 23.66
CA GLN A 425 -16.19 25.53 24.18
C GLN A 425 -16.10 25.42 25.71
N VAL A 426 -14.93 25.03 26.21
CA VAL A 426 -14.65 24.90 27.65
C VAL A 426 -14.52 26.27 28.30
N ILE A 427 -15.12 26.43 29.48
CA ILE A 427 -15.08 27.69 30.24
C ILE A 427 -13.99 27.59 31.32
N PHE A 428 -12.88 28.31 31.12
CA PHE A 428 -11.83 28.42 32.13
C PHE A 428 -12.17 29.50 33.18
N PRO A 429 -11.81 29.31 34.45
CA PRO A 429 -12.08 30.28 35.52
C PRO A 429 -11.30 31.61 35.39
N MET A 430 -10.32 31.68 34.48
CA MET A 430 -9.68 32.93 34.05
C MET A 430 -9.82 33.07 32.53
N ASN A 431 -10.25 34.25 32.05
CA ASN A 431 -10.61 34.51 30.64
C ASN A 431 -9.43 34.54 29.65
N ALA A 432 -8.32 33.84 29.88
CA ALA A 432 -7.13 33.89 29.03
C ALA A 432 -6.27 32.62 29.03
N VAL A 433 -6.85 31.44 29.29
CA VAL A 433 -6.08 30.18 29.18
C VAL A 433 -6.05 29.72 27.73
N GLN A 434 -4.88 29.84 27.08
CA GLN A 434 -4.63 29.27 25.76
C GLN A 434 -4.06 27.87 25.90
N GLY A 435 -4.85 26.87 25.51
CA GLY A 435 -4.44 25.47 25.47
C GLY A 435 -3.49 25.19 24.31
N ILE A 436 -2.48 24.36 24.54
CA ILE A 436 -1.57 23.86 23.50
C ILE A 436 -1.59 22.33 23.38
N GLN A 437 -2.06 21.63 24.43
CA GLN A 437 -2.21 20.19 24.40
C GLN A 437 -3.44 19.74 25.20
N VAL A 438 -4.11 18.71 24.70
CA VAL A 438 -5.25 18.05 25.35
C VAL A 438 -4.95 16.58 25.63
N ALA A 439 -5.48 16.06 26.74
CA ALA A 439 -5.49 14.63 27.04
C ALA A 439 -6.80 14.25 27.74
N ALA A 440 -7.35 13.08 27.38
CA ALA A 440 -8.61 12.57 27.88
C ALA A 440 -8.38 11.26 28.63
N GLY A 441 -9.01 11.09 29.79
CA GLY A 441 -9.07 9.82 30.52
C GLY A 441 -10.50 9.53 30.97
N THR A 442 -10.77 8.36 31.55
CA THR A 442 -12.17 7.94 31.73
C THR A 442 -12.94 8.89 32.69
N SER A 443 -13.90 9.63 32.14
CA SER A 443 -14.66 10.71 32.79
C SER A 443 -13.84 11.88 33.36
N PHE A 444 -12.66 12.19 32.82
CA PHE A 444 -11.88 13.38 33.19
C PHE A 444 -10.96 13.86 32.07
N SER A 445 -10.58 15.14 32.13
CA SER A 445 -9.82 15.79 31.06
C SER A 445 -8.67 16.61 31.63
N LEU A 446 -7.57 16.67 30.88
CA LEU A 446 -6.43 17.53 31.14
C LEU A 446 -6.16 18.46 29.96
N VAL A 447 -5.76 19.70 30.27
CA VAL A 447 -5.27 20.68 29.30
C VAL A 447 -3.95 21.24 29.77
N LEU A 448 -2.99 21.33 28.85
CA LEU A 448 -1.74 22.04 29.01
C LEU A 448 -1.87 23.43 28.40
N SER A 449 -1.60 24.48 29.18
CA SER A 449 -1.55 25.85 28.67
C SER A 449 -0.19 26.20 28.06
N GLN A 450 -0.16 27.24 27.22
CA GLN A 450 1.09 27.78 26.65
C GLN A 450 2.11 28.21 27.73
N GLU A 451 1.64 28.62 28.91
CA GLU A 451 2.47 28.97 30.07
C GLU A 451 3.08 27.75 30.78
N GLY A 452 2.77 26.52 30.34
CA GLY A 452 3.26 25.28 30.94
C GLY A 452 2.52 24.92 32.24
N HIS A 453 1.26 25.35 32.38
CA HIS A 453 0.38 24.97 33.48
C HIS A 453 -0.61 23.89 33.06
N VAL A 454 -0.95 22.98 33.97
CA VAL A 454 -1.91 21.90 33.71
C VAL A 454 -3.23 22.21 34.42
N PHE A 455 -4.33 22.11 33.69
CA PHE A 455 -5.69 22.23 34.20
C PHE A 455 -6.38 20.87 34.11
N ALA A 456 -7.14 20.52 35.14
CA ALA A 456 -7.84 19.25 35.28
C ALA A 456 -9.29 19.45 35.70
N TRP A 457 -10.19 18.63 35.16
CA TRP A 457 -11.58 18.55 35.60
C TRP A 457 -12.18 17.19 35.32
N GLY A 458 -13.34 16.93 35.92
CA GLY A 458 -14.09 15.69 35.83
C GLY A 458 -14.11 14.90 37.12
N LYS A 459 -14.05 13.57 37.02
CA LYS A 459 -14.17 12.66 38.16
C LYS A 459 -12.94 12.75 39.07
N PHE A 460 -13.14 12.97 40.38
CA PHE A 460 -12.03 13.13 41.35
C PHE A 460 -11.49 11.78 41.86
N LEU A 461 -12.27 10.70 41.75
CA LEU A 461 -11.94 9.38 42.33
C LEU A 461 -10.55 8.87 41.94
N HIS A 462 -9.88 8.22 42.90
CA HIS A 462 -8.50 7.73 42.80
C HIS A 462 -7.43 8.82 42.62
N GLY A 463 -7.76 10.10 42.81
CA GLY A 463 -6.77 11.17 42.73
C GLY A 463 -6.36 11.57 41.32
N ARG A 464 -7.06 11.09 40.28
CA ARG A 464 -6.74 11.30 38.86
C ARG A 464 -6.58 12.77 38.42
N LEU A 465 -7.17 13.71 39.15
CA LEU A 465 -7.07 15.14 38.85
C LEU A 465 -5.81 15.81 39.43
N GLY A 466 -5.10 15.17 40.37
CA GLY A 466 -3.88 15.73 40.96
C GLY A 466 -4.09 16.95 41.87
N LEU A 467 -5.33 17.28 42.22
CA LEU A 467 -5.70 18.48 42.98
C LEU A 467 -5.50 18.33 44.50
N GLY A 468 -4.94 17.22 44.98
CA GLY A 468 -4.77 16.93 46.40
C GLY A 468 -5.89 16.09 47.00
N ASN A 469 -6.03 16.13 48.33
CA ASN A 469 -6.98 15.29 49.04
C ASN A 469 -8.43 15.66 48.71
N ILE A 470 -9.32 14.65 48.74
CA ILE A 470 -10.76 14.78 48.46
C ILE A 470 -11.33 15.96 49.25
N PRO A 471 -12.07 16.90 48.62
CA PRO A 471 -12.75 17.95 49.35
C PRO A 471 -13.61 17.33 50.46
N PRO A 472 -13.49 17.75 51.73
CA PRO A 472 -14.29 17.17 52.79
C PRO A 472 -15.77 17.35 52.44
N ASN A 473 -16.54 16.25 52.55
CA ASN A 473 -17.99 16.26 52.48
C ASN A 473 -18.51 17.48 53.26
N ARG A 474 -19.05 18.49 52.58
CA ARG A 474 -19.90 19.47 53.27
C ARG A 474 -21.16 18.70 53.66
N MET A 475 -21.16 18.14 54.86
CA MET A 475 -22.32 17.50 55.47
C MET A 475 -23.42 18.56 55.66
N ALA A 476 -24.60 18.28 55.13
CA ALA A 476 -25.84 18.59 55.84
C ALA A 476 -26.89 17.53 55.49
N SER A 477 -27.32 16.84 56.53
CA SER A 477 -28.51 15.99 56.58
C SER A 477 -29.66 16.57 55.74
N SER A 478 -30.17 15.80 54.77
CA SER A 478 -31.60 15.79 54.51
C SER A 478 -32.06 14.38 54.14
N SER A 479 -32.99 13.89 54.94
CA SER A 479 -33.77 12.69 54.72
C SER A 479 -34.66 12.87 53.50
N ARG A 480 -34.12 12.57 52.31
CA ARG A 480 -34.80 12.15 51.08
C ARG A 480 -33.70 11.78 50.09
N GLY A 481 -33.59 10.49 49.78
CA GLY A 481 -32.47 9.93 49.04
C GLY A 481 -32.25 10.60 47.69
N ILE A 482 -31.24 11.45 47.60
CA ILE A 482 -30.40 11.69 46.42
C ILE A 482 -28.97 11.86 46.94
N ARG A 483 -28.12 10.85 46.74
CA ARG A 483 -26.66 10.98 46.84
C ARG A 483 -26.15 11.23 45.40
N HIS A 484 -24.99 11.88 45.22
CA HIS A 484 -24.00 11.70 44.12
C HIS A 484 -23.25 12.94 43.57
N ASP A 485 -23.46 14.17 44.06
CA ASP A 485 -22.82 15.35 43.45
C ASP A 485 -21.43 15.76 44.02
N GLN A 486 -20.90 15.07 45.04
CA GLN A 486 -19.77 15.57 45.85
C GLN A 486 -18.36 15.09 45.42
N GLN A 487 -18.18 14.35 44.31
CA GLN A 487 -16.88 13.81 43.89
C GLN A 487 -16.45 14.22 42.47
N LEU A 488 -17.04 15.29 41.93
CA LEU A 488 -16.78 15.79 40.58
C LEU A 488 -16.25 17.23 40.63
N GLN A 489 -15.20 17.50 39.87
CA GLN A 489 -14.72 18.84 39.58
C GLN A 489 -15.31 19.28 38.23
N LYS A 490 -16.40 20.05 38.23
CA LYS A 490 -17.16 20.35 37.00
C LYS A 490 -16.48 21.35 36.05
N LEU A 491 -15.59 22.19 36.55
CA LEU A 491 -14.90 23.23 35.78
C LEU A 491 -13.38 23.04 35.87
N PRO A 492 -12.61 23.45 34.85
CA PRO A 492 -11.16 23.38 34.84
C PRO A 492 -10.53 23.99 36.11
N ALA A 493 -9.69 23.23 36.80
CA ALA A 493 -8.92 23.69 37.95
C ALA A 493 -7.42 23.48 37.71
N LYS A 494 -6.61 24.49 38.03
CA LYS A 494 -5.15 24.43 37.90
C LYS A 494 -4.57 23.44 38.92
N ILE A 495 -3.72 22.52 38.46
CA ILE A 495 -2.99 21.60 39.34
C ILE A 495 -1.90 22.40 40.07
N PRO A 496 -1.85 22.36 41.42
CA PRO A 496 -0.86 23.10 42.18
C PRO A 496 0.54 22.48 42.04
N ASN A 497 1.57 23.32 42.21
CA ASN A 497 2.98 22.90 42.28
C ASN A 497 3.54 22.16 41.05
N LEU A 498 2.88 22.29 39.88
CA LEU A 498 3.42 21.89 38.58
C LEU A 498 3.72 23.12 37.72
N SER A 499 4.90 23.17 37.12
CA SER A 499 5.33 24.27 36.25
C SER A 499 6.29 23.78 35.16
N GLY A 500 6.27 24.43 34.00
CA GLY A 500 7.16 24.10 32.90
C GLY A 500 6.87 22.73 32.29
N VAL A 501 5.60 22.31 32.32
CA VAL A 501 5.14 21.08 31.68
C VAL A 501 5.19 21.25 30.16
N THR A 502 5.68 20.24 29.46
CA THR A 502 5.78 20.21 27.99
C THR A 502 4.91 19.14 27.36
N GLN A 503 4.54 18.10 28.09
CA GLN A 503 3.70 17.03 27.59
C GLN A 503 2.81 16.45 28.69
N ILE A 504 1.55 16.17 28.37
CA ILE A 504 0.57 15.53 29.26
C ILE A 504 0.03 14.24 28.65
N ALA A 505 -0.35 13.28 29.50
CA ALA A 505 -1.05 12.05 29.11
C ALA A 505 -2.00 11.57 30.21
N CYS A 506 -3.07 10.89 29.80
CA CYS A 506 -4.08 10.30 30.67
C CYS A 506 -4.21 8.81 30.37
N GLY A 507 -4.24 7.99 31.42
CA GLY A 507 -4.77 6.64 31.34
C GLY A 507 -6.25 6.61 31.75
N ALA A 508 -6.79 5.42 32.06
CA ALA A 508 -8.19 5.30 32.47
C ALA A 508 -8.50 6.03 33.81
N ALA A 509 -7.55 6.00 34.75
CA ALA A 509 -7.74 6.58 36.09
C ALA A 509 -6.46 7.17 36.70
N HIS A 510 -5.42 7.36 35.89
CA HIS A 510 -4.16 7.99 36.29
C HIS A 510 -3.71 8.97 35.22
N SER A 511 -2.74 9.80 35.59
CA SER A 511 -2.25 10.89 34.77
C SER A 511 -0.75 11.03 34.90
N ALA A 512 -0.16 11.56 33.83
CA ALA A 512 1.26 11.72 33.70
C ALA A 512 1.57 13.07 33.03
N CYS A 513 2.70 13.67 33.38
CA CYS A 513 3.24 14.78 32.62
C CYS A 513 4.77 14.81 32.60
N VAL A 514 5.32 15.28 31.49
CA VAL A 514 6.75 15.53 31.32
C VAL A 514 7.00 17.04 31.41
N THR A 515 8.04 17.42 32.15
CA THR A 515 8.50 18.81 32.25
C THR A 515 9.62 19.10 31.26
N ARG A 516 9.89 20.39 30.99
CA ARG A 516 11.00 20.85 30.13
C ARG A 516 12.36 20.32 30.57
N GLY A 517 12.53 19.99 31.85
CA GLY A 517 13.75 19.37 32.38
C GLY A 517 13.87 17.86 32.15
N GLY A 518 12.95 17.24 31.40
CA GLY A 518 12.90 15.80 31.17
C GLY A 518 12.39 14.99 32.36
N GLN A 519 11.81 15.64 33.38
CA GLN A 519 11.27 14.95 34.56
C GLN A 519 9.85 14.47 34.31
N LEU A 520 9.56 13.22 34.70
CA LEU A 520 8.24 12.61 34.60
C LEU A 520 7.52 12.62 35.96
N TRP A 521 6.31 13.16 35.98
CA TRP A 521 5.45 13.24 37.16
C TRP A 521 4.20 12.40 36.95
N MET A 522 3.79 11.64 37.97
CA MET A 522 2.67 10.69 37.92
C MET A 522 1.72 10.91 39.10
N TRP A 523 0.41 10.72 38.89
CA TRP A 523 -0.60 10.69 39.96
C TRP A 523 -1.86 9.91 39.52
N GLY A 524 -2.72 9.57 40.48
CA GLY A 524 -3.97 8.86 40.26
C GLY A 524 -3.96 7.43 40.79
N LYS A 525 -4.77 6.56 40.16
CA LYS A 525 -4.91 5.14 40.52
C LYS A 525 -3.59 4.40 40.34
N ASN A 526 -3.23 3.53 41.29
CA ASN A 526 -1.97 2.78 41.26
C ASN A 526 -2.12 1.29 41.63
N SER A 527 -3.35 0.79 41.69
CA SER A 527 -3.66 -0.62 41.99
C SER A 527 -2.90 -1.68 41.17
N HIS A 528 -2.37 -1.33 40.00
CA HIS A 528 -1.64 -2.20 39.08
C HIS A 528 -0.19 -1.75 38.87
N GLY A 529 0.33 -0.84 39.71
CA GLY A 529 1.68 -0.30 39.59
C GLY A 529 1.88 0.68 38.43
N GLN A 530 0.80 1.18 37.83
CA GLN A 530 0.85 2.10 36.68
C GLN A 530 1.55 3.44 36.97
N LEU A 531 1.79 3.81 38.24
CA LEU A 531 2.58 4.98 38.59
C LEU A 531 4.10 4.71 38.62
N GLY A 532 4.53 3.44 38.63
CA GLY A 532 5.95 3.06 38.56
C GLY A 532 6.77 3.30 39.85
N LEU A 533 6.10 3.56 40.97
CA LEU A 533 6.76 3.98 42.22
C LEU A 533 7.22 2.82 43.12
N GLY A 534 7.09 1.57 42.66
CA GLY A 534 7.45 0.40 43.47
C GLY A 534 6.41 -0.02 44.52
N HIS A 535 5.21 0.58 44.50
CA HIS A 535 4.09 0.26 45.40
C HIS A 535 2.76 0.38 44.64
N LEU A 536 1.64 -0.04 45.28
CA LEU A 536 0.31 -0.09 44.68
C LEU A 536 -0.70 0.96 45.21
N THR A 537 -0.23 1.94 45.99
CA THR A 537 -1.08 2.97 46.60
C THR A 537 -1.38 4.12 45.64
N ASP A 538 -2.66 4.50 45.54
CA ASP A 538 -3.13 5.65 44.77
C ASP A 538 -2.51 6.95 45.29
N LEU A 539 -2.23 7.90 44.39
CA LEU A 539 -1.69 9.21 44.72
C LEU A 539 -2.60 10.33 44.25
N PHE A 540 -2.81 11.31 45.12
CA PHE A 540 -3.75 12.42 44.89
C PHE A 540 -3.06 13.72 44.46
N THR A 541 -1.74 13.73 44.47
CA THR A 541 -0.89 14.85 44.06
C THR A 541 0.19 14.36 43.10
N PRO A 542 0.56 15.17 42.09
CA PRO A 542 1.69 14.87 41.22
C PRO A 542 2.94 14.52 42.00
N THR A 543 3.52 13.37 41.67
CA THR A 543 4.73 12.86 42.33
C THR A 543 5.79 12.55 41.28
N LEU A 544 7.01 13.01 41.54
CA LEU A 544 8.16 12.79 40.66
C LEU A 544 8.53 11.30 40.63
N LEU A 545 8.62 10.73 39.43
CA LEU A 545 9.07 9.37 39.21
C LEU A 545 10.60 9.31 39.14
N GLY A 546 11.21 8.41 39.92
CA GLY A 546 12.65 8.13 39.86
C GLY A 546 12.95 6.94 38.95
N PHE A 547 13.82 7.15 37.96
CA PHE A 547 14.38 6.07 37.14
C PHE A 547 15.64 5.53 37.83
N PHE A 548 15.60 4.29 38.30
CA PHE A 548 16.73 3.64 38.94
C PHE A 548 17.23 2.51 38.03
N PRO A 549 18.53 2.44 37.68
CA PRO A 549 19.07 1.27 36.99
C PRO A 549 18.93 0.02 37.87
N PRO A 550 18.81 -1.19 37.26
CA PRO A 550 18.76 -2.44 38.01
C PRO A 550 19.99 -2.58 38.91
N ALA A 551 19.79 -3.12 40.11
CA ALA A 551 20.70 -3.04 41.25
C ALA A 551 22.08 -3.75 41.09
N ASP A 552 22.36 -4.32 39.92
CA ASP A 552 23.50 -5.23 39.72
C ASP A 552 24.80 -4.52 39.29
N ASN A 553 24.76 -3.22 38.96
CA ASN A 553 25.96 -2.44 38.59
C ASN A 553 26.06 -1.15 39.41
N MET A 554 26.49 -1.28 40.66
CA MET A 554 26.73 -0.15 41.58
C MET A 554 28.09 0.54 41.34
N THR A 555 28.44 0.82 40.08
CA THR A 555 29.68 1.54 39.72
C THR A 555 29.49 2.47 38.53
N SER A 556 28.54 3.40 38.61
CA SER A 556 28.61 4.69 37.91
C SER A 556 27.37 5.51 38.26
N SER A 557 27.56 6.80 38.51
CA SER A 557 26.50 7.80 38.55
C SER A 557 25.84 7.90 37.18
N ALA A 558 25.01 6.91 36.80
CA ALA A 558 24.23 6.97 35.58
C ALA A 558 23.21 8.10 35.71
N ALA A 559 23.28 9.08 34.81
CA ALA A 559 22.33 10.17 34.73
C ALA A 559 20.91 9.61 34.57
N THR A 560 19.94 10.17 35.28
CA THR A 560 18.52 9.83 35.11
C THR A 560 18.12 10.13 33.66
N PRO A 561 17.55 9.16 32.92
CA PRO A 561 17.14 9.38 31.53
C PRO A 561 16.10 10.51 31.47
N ALA A 562 16.33 11.47 30.59
CA ALA A 562 15.42 12.60 30.37
C ALA A 562 14.27 12.14 29.48
N MET A 563 13.04 12.28 29.95
CA MET A 563 11.85 11.89 29.19
C MET A 563 11.47 12.94 28.15
N GLN A 564 10.96 12.49 27.01
CA GLN A 564 10.42 13.31 25.93
C GLN A 564 8.90 13.14 25.79
N GLN A 565 8.39 11.90 25.83
CA GLN A 565 6.97 11.59 25.69
C GLN A 565 6.51 10.55 26.72
N VAL A 566 5.24 10.60 27.10
CA VAL A 566 4.55 9.57 27.87
C VAL A 566 3.20 9.23 27.23
N ALA A 567 2.83 7.95 27.24
CA ALA A 567 1.52 7.44 26.84
C ALA A 567 1.01 6.50 27.94
N CYS A 568 -0.28 6.58 28.27
CA CYS A 568 -0.87 5.84 29.38
C CYS A 568 -2.01 4.96 28.89
N GLY A 569 -1.94 3.65 29.17
CA GLY A 569 -3.05 2.73 29.00
C GLY A 569 -3.96 2.71 30.25
N PRO A 570 -4.90 1.77 30.35
CA PRO A 570 -5.77 1.63 31.53
C PRO A 570 -5.02 1.24 32.81
N GLU A 571 -4.04 0.34 32.68
CA GLU A 571 -3.34 -0.31 33.80
C GLU A 571 -1.80 -0.29 33.67
N PHE A 572 -1.28 0.44 32.68
CA PHE A 572 0.14 0.53 32.38
C PHE A 572 0.50 1.92 31.85
N THR A 573 1.80 2.21 31.81
CA THR A 573 2.35 3.42 31.21
C THR A 573 3.60 3.09 30.40
N VAL A 574 3.78 3.82 29.30
CA VAL A 574 4.96 3.78 28.44
C VAL A 574 5.54 5.19 28.33
N ALA A 575 6.86 5.31 28.35
CA ALA A 575 7.56 6.59 28.17
C ALA A 575 8.70 6.45 27.18
N LEU A 576 8.98 7.52 26.45
CA LEU A 576 10.07 7.66 25.49
C LEU A 576 11.09 8.65 26.06
N ASP A 577 12.35 8.23 26.14
CA ASP A 577 13.45 9.11 26.52
C ASP A 577 14.01 9.90 25.32
N GLN A 578 14.80 10.94 25.60
CA GLN A 578 15.43 11.79 24.59
C GLN A 578 16.46 11.05 23.73
N ASP A 579 16.95 9.88 24.17
CA ASP A 579 17.89 9.04 23.44
C ASP A 579 17.18 8.02 22.53
N GLY A 580 15.85 8.10 22.43
CA GLY A 580 15.01 7.23 21.61
C GLY A 580 14.75 5.85 22.23
N GLY A 581 15.00 5.68 23.53
CA GLY A 581 14.73 4.47 24.30
C GLY A 581 13.32 4.46 24.89
N VAL A 582 12.67 3.30 24.86
CA VAL A 582 11.31 3.11 25.37
C VAL A 582 11.33 2.43 26.73
N TRP A 583 10.51 2.94 27.66
CA TRP A 583 10.34 2.45 29.02
C TRP A 583 8.88 2.05 29.24
N SER A 584 8.62 0.92 29.89
CA SER A 584 7.26 0.46 30.20
C SER A 584 7.16 -0.06 31.64
N TRP A 585 5.97 0.07 32.24
CA TRP A 585 5.64 -0.46 33.56
C TRP A 585 4.13 -0.58 33.77
N GLY A 586 3.74 -1.28 34.83
CA GLY A 586 2.35 -1.62 35.18
C GLY A 586 1.96 -3.02 34.70
N ALA A 587 1.06 -3.67 35.43
CA ALA A 587 0.70 -5.07 35.21
C ALA A 587 0.04 -5.31 33.85
N GLY A 588 -0.62 -4.30 33.26
CA GLY A 588 -1.36 -4.42 31.99
C GLY A 588 -0.51 -4.82 30.77
N LEU A 589 0.82 -4.64 30.83
CA LEU A 589 1.78 -5.08 29.79
C LEU A 589 2.71 -6.20 30.27
N SER A 590 2.30 -7.00 31.26
CA SER A 590 3.18 -8.05 31.84
C SER A 590 2.71 -9.48 31.58
N GLY A 591 1.59 -9.66 30.87
CA GLY A 591 0.95 -10.95 30.60
C GLY A 591 0.42 -11.70 31.85
N SER A 592 0.80 -11.23 33.03
CA SER A 592 0.49 -11.81 34.33
C SER A 592 -0.56 -10.95 35.00
N GLY A 593 -1.79 -11.46 35.13
CA GLY A 593 -2.79 -10.81 35.97
C GLY A 593 -2.30 -10.64 37.41
N LEU A 594 -2.84 -9.67 38.15
CA LEU A 594 -2.53 -9.51 39.57
C LEU A 594 -2.74 -10.86 40.29
N PRO A 595 -1.75 -11.40 41.01
CA PRO A 595 -1.96 -12.61 41.79
C PRO A 595 -3.02 -12.33 42.86
N ALA A 596 -3.97 -13.25 43.03
CA ALA A 596 -5.05 -13.11 43.99
C ALA A 596 -4.48 -13.02 45.42
N PHE A 597 -4.53 -11.83 46.01
CA PHE A 597 -4.14 -11.63 47.40
C PHE A 597 -5.19 -12.27 48.31
N THR A 598 -4.77 -13.25 49.13
CA THR A 598 -5.64 -13.86 50.16
C THR A 598 -5.83 -12.96 51.38
N ALA A 599 -5.04 -11.89 51.52
CA ALA A 599 -5.20 -10.80 52.49
C ALA A 599 -4.49 -9.51 51.99
N PRO A 600 -4.98 -8.30 52.34
CA PRO A 600 -4.30 -7.06 51.99
C PRO A 600 -2.92 -6.99 52.67
N PRO A 601 -1.83 -6.69 51.94
CA PRO A 601 -0.50 -6.58 52.54
C PRO A 601 -0.47 -5.42 53.54
N SER A 602 -0.03 -5.69 54.76
CA SER A 602 -0.01 -4.73 55.87
C SER A 602 1.20 -3.80 55.84
N SER A 603 2.21 -4.05 54.98
CA SER A 603 3.40 -3.21 54.81
C SER A 603 3.89 -3.14 53.37
N LEU A 604 4.55 -2.02 53.01
CA LEU A 604 5.14 -1.74 51.69
C LEU A 604 6.23 -2.74 51.27
N ASN A 605 6.77 -3.52 52.22
CA ASN A 605 7.94 -4.38 52.02
C ASN A 605 7.59 -5.86 51.74
N ASP A 606 6.32 -6.24 51.79
CA ASP A 606 5.87 -7.63 51.61
C ASP A 606 5.40 -7.96 50.18
N LEU A 607 5.42 -6.97 49.28
CA LEU A 607 5.13 -7.21 47.86
C LEU A 607 6.33 -7.91 47.20
N PRO A 608 6.12 -8.95 46.37
CA PRO A 608 7.19 -9.53 45.58
C PRO A 608 7.85 -8.42 44.74
N ARG A 609 9.15 -8.54 44.45
CA ARG A 609 9.87 -7.63 43.54
C ARG A 609 9.42 -7.84 42.09
N TRP A 610 8.16 -7.55 41.80
CA TRP A 610 7.63 -7.60 40.46
C TRP A 610 8.31 -6.54 39.60
N SER A 611 8.86 -6.99 38.47
CA SER A 611 9.61 -6.15 37.54
C SER A 611 8.77 -4.98 37.01
N TRP A 612 7.45 -5.15 36.89
CA TRP A 612 6.52 -4.15 36.36
C TRP A 612 6.08 -3.09 37.38
N LEU A 613 6.48 -3.17 38.65
CA LEU A 613 6.19 -2.11 39.64
C LEU A 613 7.05 -0.85 39.46
N ARG A 614 8.08 -0.93 38.62
CA ARG A 614 9.02 0.16 38.32
C ARG A 614 9.25 0.25 36.81
N PRO A 615 9.62 1.43 36.28
CA PRO A 615 9.99 1.58 34.88
C PRO A 615 11.10 0.62 34.48
N ALA A 616 10.87 -0.16 33.43
CA ALA A 616 11.86 -1.03 32.80
C ALA A 616 12.06 -0.63 31.33
N ARG A 617 13.30 -0.65 30.86
CA ARG A 617 13.61 -0.32 29.46
C ARG A 617 13.29 -1.51 28.56
N VAL A 618 12.58 -1.26 27.46
CA VAL A 618 12.25 -2.25 26.43
C VAL A 618 13.45 -2.38 25.49
N LEU A 619 14.40 -3.24 25.85
CA LEU A 619 15.68 -3.38 25.12
C LEU A 619 15.51 -3.86 23.66
N ALA A 620 14.40 -4.52 23.35
CA ALA A 620 14.09 -5.01 22.01
C ALA A 620 13.89 -3.89 20.97
N LEU A 621 13.50 -2.67 21.40
CA LEU A 621 13.19 -1.54 20.50
C LEU A 621 14.41 -0.68 20.12
N GLY A 622 15.63 -1.10 20.47
CA GLY A 622 16.85 -0.40 20.08
C GLY A 622 16.87 1.10 20.45
N HIS A 623 17.40 1.91 19.53
CA HIS A 623 17.37 3.38 19.58
C HIS A 623 16.73 3.89 18.27
N GLY A 624 16.10 5.06 18.31
CA GLY A 624 15.49 5.67 17.12
C GLY A 624 13.98 5.54 17.04
N ILE A 625 13.30 5.41 18.18
CA ILE A 625 11.85 5.57 18.28
C ILE A 625 11.49 7.06 18.20
N GLN A 626 10.54 7.38 17.33
CA GLN A 626 10.01 8.73 17.10
C GLN A 626 8.80 9.02 18.00
N SER A 627 7.89 8.05 18.12
CA SER A 627 6.64 8.23 18.88
C SER A 627 6.16 6.94 19.50
N ILE A 628 5.43 7.07 20.61
CA ILE A 628 4.82 5.96 21.34
C ILE A 628 3.29 6.14 21.43
N SER A 629 2.57 5.03 21.53
CA SER A 629 1.13 4.97 21.70
C SER A 629 0.76 3.91 22.73
N ALA A 630 -0.34 4.12 23.46
CA ALA A 630 -0.86 3.18 24.43
C ALA A 630 -2.35 2.93 24.17
N GLY A 631 -2.73 1.67 24.03
CA GLY A 631 -4.12 1.23 23.82
C GLY A 631 -4.71 0.63 25.10
N GLY A 632 -5.81 -0.10 24.94
CA GLY A 632 -6.51 -0.73 26.08
C GLY A 632 -5.72 -1.87 26.70
N SER A 633 -5.06 -2.69 25.87
CA SER A 633 -4.34 -3.89 26.33
C SER A 633 -2.96 -4.11 25.67
N HIS A 634 -2.56 -3.21 24.77
CA HIS A 634 -1.28 -3.23 24.07
C HIS A 634 -0.69 -1.82 23.94
N ALA A 635 0.61 -1.76 23.66
CA ALA A 635 1.35 -0.54 23.37
C ALA A 635 1.94 -0.60 21.96
N GLY A 636 2.25 0.58 21.43
CA GLY A 636 2.84 0.75 20.11
C GLY A 636 4.00 1.74 20.12
N ALA A 637 4.93 1.57 19.19
CA ALA A 637 6.04 2.49 18.95
C ALA A 637 6.32 2.61 17.45
N VAL A 638 6.64 3.82 16.97
CA VAL A 638 7.02 4.08 15.57
C VAL A 638 8.46 4.58 15.53
N THR A 639 9.29 4.04 14.63
CA THR A 639 10.67 4.49 14.41
C THR A 639 10.73 5.73 13.52
N TRP A 640 11.84 6.46 13.53
CA TRP A 640 12.09 7.54 12.55
C TRP A 640 12.14 7.07 11.09
N GLN A 641 12.26 5.75 10.86
CA GLN A 641 12.24 5.13 9.53
C GLN A 641 10.81 4.77 9.09
N GLY A 642 9.83 4.87 10.01
CA GLY A 642 8.44 4.55 9.77
C GLY A 642 8.07 3.08 10.01
N ASP A 643 8.91 2.33 10.73
CA ASP A 643 8.56 0.99 11.19
C ASP A 643 7.63 1.11 12.41
N ALA A 644 6.53 0.37 12.43
CA ALA A 644 5.61 0.35 13.56
C ALA A 644 5.71 -0.96 14.34
N PHE A 645 5.91 -0.89 15.65
CA PHE A 645 5.97 -2.04 16.54
C PHE A 645 4.79 -2.04 17.50
N VAL A 646 4.26 -3.22 17.83
CA VAL A 646 3.24 -3.42 18.88
C VAL A 646 3.63 -4.54 19.84
N TRP A 647 3.26 -4.41 21.11
CA TRP A 647 3.44 -5.47 22.12
C TRP A 647 2.34 -5.40 23.19
N GLY A 648 2.13 -6.50 23.91
CA GLY A 648 1.03 -6.66 24.86
C GLY A 648 0.00 -7.67 24.38
N THR A 649 -1.26 -7.48 24.76
CA THR A 649 -2.36 -8.37 24.34
C THR A 649 -2.98 -7.84 23.06
N LEU A 650 -2.69 -8.50 21.93
CA LEU A 650 -3.00 -7.93 20.61
C LEU A 650 -4.45 -8.20 20.13
N SER A 651 -5.13 -9.22 20.67
CA SER A 651 -6.55 -9.47 20.40
C SER A 651 -7.22 -10.28 21.51
N ALA A 652 -8.55 -10.24 21.56
CA ALA A 652 -9.37 -10.99 22.52
C ALA A 652 -9.16 -12.50 22.34
N GLY A 653 -8.30 -13.10 23.17
CA GLY A 653 -7.95 -14.53 23.13
C GLY A 653 -6.59 -14.86 22.52
N ALA A 654 -5.83 -13.88 22.01
CA ALA A 654 -4.45 -14.10 21.57
C ALA A 654 -3.47 -14.23 22.74
N LEU A 655 -2.35 -14.93 22.49
CA LEU A 655 -1.24 -15.02 23.43
C LEU A 655 -0.62 -13.64 23.67
N PHE A 656 -0.26 -13.38 24.92
CA PHE A 656 0.45 -12.15 25.31
C PHE A 656 1.81 -12.08 24.59
N GLN A 657 2.06 -10.95 23.92
CA GLN A 657 3.27 -10.70 23.18
C GLN A 657 4.22 -9.83 24.02
N ASP A 658 5.23 -10.47 24.63
CA ASP A 658 6.21 -9.79 25.50
C ASP A 658 7.28 -9.01 24.69
N VAL A 659 7.53 -9.44 23.45
CA VAL A 659 8.52 -8.84 22.55
C VAL A 659 7.82 -8.00 21.46
N PRO A 660 8.20 -6.73 21.28
CA PRO A 660 7.70 -5.86 20.20
C PRO A 660 7.72 -6.51 18.82
N LEU A 661 6.53 -6.64 18.24
CA LEU A 661 6.27 -7.21 16.93
C LEU A 661 6.20 -6.10 15.89
N LEU A 662 6.96 -6.22 14.80
CA LEU A 662 6.88 -5.31 13.66
C LEU A 662 5.56 -5.52 12.89
N VAL A 663 4.82 -4.43 12.68
CA VAL A 663 3.53 -4.36 11.99
C VAL A 663 3.65 -3.40 10.80
N CYS A 664 2.86 -3.64 9.75
CA CYS A 664 2.94 -2.91 8.50
C CYS A 664 4.36 -2.86 7.89
N PRO A 665 5.06 -4.00 7.79
CA PRO A 665 6.42 -4.04 7.23
C PRO A 665 6.52 -3.33 5.89
N THR A 666 5.56 -3.59 5.02
CA THR A 666 5.53 -3.09 3.64
C THR A 666 5.03 -1.65 3.54
N GLN A 667 4.96 -0.87 4.63
CA GLN A 667 4.50 0.53 4.61
C GLN A 667 5.26 1.40 5.59
N VAL A 668 5.60 2.62 5.15
CA VAL A 668 6.12 3.66 6.06
C VAL A 668 4.97 4.22 6.88
N VAL A 669 5.02 3.96 8.17
CA VAL A 669 4.07 4.46 9.17
C VAL A 669 4.52 5.83 9.66
N GLN A 670 3.65 6.82 9.57
CA GLN A 670 3.93 8.17 10.05
C GLN A 670 3.47 8.37 11.48
N THR A 671 2.34 7.77 11.84
CA THR A 671 1.79 7.81 13.19
C THR A 671 0.89 6.61 13.42
N MET A 672 0.73 6.24 14.68
CA MET A 672 -0.12 5.14 15.10
C MET A 672 -0.93 5.53 16.32
N ALA A 673 -2.13 4.97 16.45
CA ALA A 673 -2.93 5.01 17.65
C ALA A 673 -3.42 3.61 18.00
N CYS A 674 -3.26 3.24 19.26
CA CYS A 674 -3.68 1.94 19.77
C CYS A 674 -5.09 2.09 20.37
N HIS A 675 -6.04 1.32 19.85
CA HIS A 675 -7.38 1.16 20.40
C HIS A 675 -7.38 0.04 21.46
N ASP A 676 -8.54 -0.43 21.89
CA ASP A 676 -8.65 -1.54 22.85
C ASP A 676 -8.08 -2.87 22.30
N THR A 677 -8.52 -3.25 21.09
CA THR A 677 -8.09 -4.47 20.37
C THR A 677 -7.49 -4.22 18.99
N ASN A 678 -7.66 -3.02 18.45
CA ASN A 678 -7.24 -2.66 17.10
C ASN A 678 -6.09 -1.65 17.19
N THR A 679 -5.26 -1.58 16.15
CA THR A 679 -4.31 -0.46 15.99
C THR A 679 -4.67 0.27 14.71
N TYR A 680 -4.78 1.59 14.79
CA TYR A 680 -4.89 2.43 13.61
C TYR A 680 -3.52 2.96 13.25
N VAL A 681 -3.17 2.83 11.98
CA VAL A 681 -1.88 3.28 11.44
C VAL A 681 -2.16 4.23 10.29
N ILE A 682 -1.48 5.36 10.29
CA ILE A 682 -1.42 6.24 9.12
C ILE A 682 -0.19 5.80 8.33
N GLY A 683 -0.44 5.00 7.31
CA GLY A 683 0.58 4.42 6.44
C GLY A 683 0.49 4.98 5.03
N GLY A 684 1.61 4.98 4.34
CA GLY A 684 1.67 5.31 2.91
C GLY A 684 3.08 5.66 2.49
N THR A 685 3.40 5.36 1.23
CA THR A 685 4.58 5.93 0.59
C THR A 685 4.54 7.44 0.78
N THR A 686 5.66 8.08 1.14
CA THR A 686 5.71 9.55 1.06
C THR A 686 5.20 9.95 -0.32
N PHE A 687 4.35 10.98 -0.42
CA PHE A 687 3.82 11.42 -1.72
C PHE A 687 4.97 11.58 -2.73
N LEU A 688 6.13 12.03 -2.23
CA LEU A 688 7.37 12.09 -2.97
C LEU A 688 7.80 10.73 -3.51
N GLY A 689 7.88 9.69 -2.68
CA GLY A 689 8.30 8.36 -3.11
C GLY A 689 7.43 7.76 -4.22
N LYS A 690 6.10 7.86 -4.11
CA LYS A 690 5.17 7.42 -5.16
C LYS A 690 5.31 8.25 -6.44
N ALA A 691 5.33 9.58 -6.33
CA ALA A 691 5.49 10.46 -7.49
C ALA A 691 6.84 10.25 -8.20
N MET A 692 7.90 9.96 -7.44
CA MET A 692 9.21 9.63 -8.00
C MET A 692 9.24 8.22 -8.63
N PHE A 693 8.50 7.25 -8.08
CA PHE A 693 8.37 5.92 -8.67
C PHE A 693 7.58 5.93 -9.98
N ASP A 694 6.54 6.75 -10.07
CA ASP A 694 5.80 6.98 -11.31
C ASP A 694 6.72 7.58 -12.38
N LEU A 695 7.57 8.55 -11.99
CA LEU A 695 8.64 9.10 -12.83
C LEU A 695 9.62 8.03 -13.34
N LEU A 696 10.09 7.14 -12.46
CA LEU A 696 10.94 6.01 -12.83
C LEU A 696 10.24 5.10 -13.85
N SER A 697 8.95 4.85 -13.66
CA SER A 697 8.13 4.01 -14.56
C SER A 697 7.97 4.63 -15.94
N HIS A 698 7.83 5.95 -16.03
CA HIS A 698 7.77 6.71 -17.28
C HIS A 698 9.15 6.94 -17.92
N ARG A 699 10.25 6.70 -17.18
CA ARG A 699 11.65 6.90 -17.60
C ARG A 699 11.96 8.33 -18.09
N THR A 700 11.18 9.30 -17.66
CA THR A 700 11.39 10.71 -18.02
C THR A 700 12.55 11.27 -17.20
N LEU A 701 13.47 11.99 -17.85
CA LEU A 701 14.61 12.69 -17.22
C LEU A 701 15.58 11.83 -16.38
N CYS A 702 15.63 10.52 -16.61
CA CYS A 702 16.66 9.68 -15.97
C CYS A 702 18.06 10.11 -16.42
N ASP A 703 18.94 10.37 -15.47
CA ASP A 703 20.29 10.94 -15.64
C ASP A 703 21.41 9.90 -15.37
N VAL A 704 21.07 8.78 -14.74
CA VAL A 704 21.99 7.68 -14.43
C VAL A 704 21.46 6.34 -14.93
N VAL A 705 22.38 5.46 -15.34
CA VAL A 705 22.10 4.08 -15.73
C VAL A 705 22.87 3.12 -14.84
N LEU A 706 22.13 2.27 -14.12
CA LEU A 706 22.69 1.13 -13.40
C LEU A 706 22.87 -0.06 -14.35
N LEU A 707 24.06 -0.65 -14.33
CA LEU A 707 24.39 -1.86 -15.06
C LEU A 707 24.39 -3.05 -14.09
N ALA A 708 23.31 -3.84 -14.11
CA ALA A 708 23.16 -5.05 -13.30
C ALA A 708 23.21 -6.28 -14.21
N SER A 709 24.20 -7.15 -14.03
CA SER A 709 24.36 -8.38 -14.84
C SER A 709 24.33 -8.12 -16.37
N GLY A 710 24.93 -7.01 -16.82
CA GLY A 710 24.95 -6.60 -18.23
C GLY A 710 23.66 -5.95 -18.77
N LYS A 711 22.61 -5.80 -17.94
CA LYS A 711 21.37 -5.11 -18.30
C LYS A 711 21.34 -3.69 -17.75
N ARG A 712 20.76 -2.77 -18.54
CA ARG A 712 20.66 -1.33 -18.23
C ARG A 712 19.34 -0.98 -17.54
N LEU A 713 19.43 -0.33 -16.39
CA LEU A 713 18.30 0.22 -15.64
C LEU A 713 18.50 1.73 -15.50
N ALA A 714 17.56 2.51 -16.04
CA ALA A 714 17.59 3.97 -15.90
C ALA A 714 17.05 4.38 -14.53
N ALA A 715 17.64 5.40 -13.91
CA ALA A 715 17.23 5.93 -12.62
C ALA A 715 17.63 7.41 -12.50
N HIS A 716 17.35 8.00 -11.33
CA HIS A 716 17.69 9.38 -10.97
C HIS A 716 18.83 9.40 -9.95
N GLN A 717 19.92 10.11 -10.29
CA GLN A 717 21.15 10.22 -9.51
C GLN A 717 20.88 10.79 -8.11
N MET A 718 19.99 11.78 -8.03
CA MET A 718 19.57 12.38 -6.77
C MET A 718 18.96 11.33 -5.82
N VAL A 719 18.03 10.50 -6.30
CA VAL A 719 17.34 9.50 -5.47
C VAL A 719 18.29 8.42 -5.00
N LEU A 720 19.12 7.89 -5.90
CA LEU A 720 20.08 6.84 -5.56
C LEU A 720 21.14 7.31 -4.57
N SER A 721 21.71 8.51 -4.80
CA SER A 721 22.77 9.07 -3.95
C SER A 721 22.26 9.41 -2.57
N HIS A 722 20.99 9.76 -2.46
CA HIS A 722 20.34 10.05 -1.20
C HIS A 722 20.15 8.79 -0.35
N ARG A 723 19.64 7.73 -0.97
CA ARG A 723 19.12 6.53 -0.29
C ARG A 723 20.16 5.46 -0.03
N SER A 724 21.25 5.43 -0.78
CA SER A 724 22.36 4.49 -0.56
C SER A 724 23.70 5.21 -0.52
N SER A 725 24.41 5.06 0.60
CA SER A 725 25.78 5.54 0.76
C SER A 725 26.73 4.90 -0.26
N VAL A 726 26.53 3.60 -0.54
CA VAL A 726 27.32 2.82 -1.51
C VAL A 726 27.12 3.34 -2.92
N LEU A 727 25.87 3.51 -3.38
CA LEU A 727 25.58 4.01 -4.72
C LEU A 727 26.10 5.44 -4.92
N ARG A 728 26.00 6.29 -3.89
CA ARG A 728 26.58 7.64 -3.89
C ARG A 728 28.09 7.62 -4.15
N ASN A 729 28.82 6.75 -3.45
CA ASN A 729 30.27 6.62 -3.60
C ASN A 729 30.66 6.08 -4.99
N LEU A 730 29.90 5.11 -5.51
CA LEU A 730 30.10 4.57 -6.86
C LEU A 730 29.89 5.65 -7.94
N MET A 731 28.83 6.45 -7.80
CA MET A 731 28.56 7.56 -8.73
C MET A 731 29.65 8.63 -8.68
N ALA A 732 30.16 8.96 -7.50
CA ALA A 732 31.25 9.91 -7.31
C ALA A 732 32.58 9.42 -7.94
N ALA A 733 32.80 8.10 -7.98
CA ALA A 733 33.97 7.52 -8.64
C ALA A 733 33.86 7.57 -10.17
N GLU A 734 32.66 7.39 -10.73
CA GLU A 734 32.41 7.36 -12.17
C GLU A 734 32.26 8.77 -12.81
N THR A 735 32.08 9.82 -12.01
CA THR A 735 31.87 11.21 -12.50
C THR A 735 33.09 11.81 -13.21
N TYR A 736 34.23 11.12 -13.19
CA TYR A 736 35.45 11.49 -13.93
C TYR A 736 35.45 10.99 -15.39
N SER A 737 34.41 10.26 -15.82
CA SER A 737 34.27 9.76 -17.19
C SER A 737 33.47 10.72 -18.07
N ASN A 738 34.03 11.10 -19.23
CA ASN A 738 33.49 12.10 -20.17
C ASN A 738 32.30 11.57 -21.03
N THR A 739 31.37 10.82 -20.44
CA THR A 739 30.20 10.26 -21.16
C THR A 739 28.93 11.09 -20.93
N THR A 740 28.05 11.15 -21.94
CA THR A 740 26.81 11.95 -21.94
C THR A 740 25.75 11.50 -20.93
N MET A 741 25.91 10.33 -20.31
CA MET A 741 25.00 9.78 -19.30
C MET A 741 25.81 8.92 -18.34
N LEU A 742 25.69 9.15 -17.03
CA LEU A 742 26.48 8.46 -16.01
C LEU A 742 26.11 6.97 -15.98
N GLN A 743 27.10 6.08 -16.08
CA GLN A 743 26.89 4.63 -16.00
C GLN A 743 27.56 4.11 -14.73
N VAL A 744 26.79 3.42 -13.89
CA VAL A 744 27.28 2.81 -12.66
C VAL A 744 27.19 1.30 -12.79
N ILE A 745 28.33 0.63 -12.67
CA ILE A 745 28.39 -0.83 -12.68
C ILE A 745 28.11 -1.34 -11.26
N LEU A 746 27.03 -2.09 -11.11
CA LEU A 746 26.70 -2.73 -9.83
C LEU A 746 27.55 -3.99 -9.63
N PRO A 747 27.77 -4.40 -8.37
CA PRO A 747 28.44 -5.66 -8.06
C PRO A 747 27.81 -6.86 -8.79
N PRO A 748 28.62 -7.84 -9.25
CA PRO A 748 28.13 -8.99 -10.01
C PRO A 748 27.24 -9.95 -9.18
N SER A 749 27.24 -9.81 -7.86
CA SER A 749 26.33 -10.48 -6.92
C SER A 749 24.87 -10.06 -7.09
N ILE A 750 24.62 -8.84 -7.61
CA ILE A 750 23.27 -8.29 -7.73
C ILE A 750 22.70 -8.63 -9.11
N ARG A 751 21.74 -9.56 -9.11
CA ARG A 751 20.98 -9.92 -10.31
C ARG A 751 20.07 -8.78 -10.75
N HIS A 752 19.75 -8.75 -12.04
CA HIS A 752 18.90 -7.72 -12.62
C HIS A 752 17.49 -7.66 -12.03
N ASP A 753 16.86 -8.81 -11.78
CA ASP A 753 15.53 -8.92 -11.18
C ASP A 753 15.51 -8.41 -9.73
N ILE A 754 16.53 -8.75 -8.95
CA ILE A 754 16.72 -8.20 -7.58
C ILE A 754 16.95 -6.69 -7.62
N CYS A 755 17.74 -6.19 -8.58
CA CYS A 755 17.98 -4.76 -8.73
C CYS A 755 16.69 -3.96 -9.04
N VAL A 756 15.71 -4.56 -9.73
CA VAL A 756 14.41 -3.92 -9.97
C VAL A 756 13.64 -3.76 -8.67
N LEU A 757 13.62 -4.78 -7.81
CA LEU A 757 12.97 -4.73 -6.49
C LEU A 757 13.67 -3.74 -5.55
N VAL A 758 15.01 -3.67 -5.60
CA VAL A 758 15.78 -2.67 -4.87
C VAL A 758 15.42 -1.26 -5.33
N LEU A 759 15.32 -1.03 -6.65
CA LEU A 759 14.91 0.27 -7.18
C LEU A 759 13.47 0.61 -6.78
N GLU A 760 12.57 -0.36 -6.78
CA GLU A 760 11.21 -0.18 -6.27
C GLU A 760 11.26 0.34 -4.83
N TYR A 761 11.92 -0.38 -3.92
CA TYR A 761 12.08 0.02 -2.53
C TYR A 761 12.75 1.39 -2.36
N ILE A 762 13.82 1.68 -3.12
CA ILE A 762 14.54 2.97 -3.01
C ILE A 762 13.61 4.15 -3.30
N TYR A 763 12.63 3.97 -4.18
CA TYR A 763 11.68 5.01 -4.54
C TYR A 763 10.45 5.01 -3.65
N THR A 764 9.96 3.86 -3.20
CA THR A 764 8.64 3.74 -2.58
C THR A 764 8.69 3.46 -1.09
N ASP A 765 9.86 3.14 -0.55
CA ASP A 765 10.07 2.60 0.81
C ASP A 765 9.37 1.26 1.06
N THR A 766 8.81 0.64 0.02
CA THR A 766 7.93 -0.53 0.10
C THR A 766 8.13 -1.44 -1.10
N LEU A 767 7.70 -2.70 -1.01
CA LEU A 767 7.66 -3.60 -2.16
C LEU A 767 6.19 -3.80 -2.55
N PHE A 768 5.78 -3.25 -3.69
CA PHE A 768 4.49 -3.54 -4.32
C PHE A 768 4.52 -4.87 -5.08
N THR A 769 5.69 -5.25 -5.58
CA THR A 769 5.88 -6.57 -6.22
C THR A 769 5.76 -7.66 -5.15
N PRO A 770 4.75 -8.54 -5.23
CA PRO A 770 4.60 -9.62 -4.26
C PRO A 770 5.77 -10.60 -4.40
N VAL A 771 6.48 -10.85 -3.30
CA VAL A 771 7.60 -11.79 -3.27
C VAL A 771 7.09 -13.12 -2.73
N ASP A 772 7.35 -14.20 -3.46
CA ASP A 772 7.04 -15.55 -3.00
C ASP A 772 8.02 -15.96 -1.88
N PRO A 773 7.53 -16.21 -0.65
CA PRO A 773 8.37 -16.57 0.49
C PRO A 773 9.12 -17.91 0.28
N THR A 774 8.60 -18.79 -0.58
CA THR A 774 9.22 -20.11 -0.84
C THR A 774 10.35 -20.05 -1.87
N SER A 775 10.56 -18.89 -2.49
CA SER A 775 11.58 -18.69 -3.52
C SER A 775 12.92 -18.26 -2.93
N CYS A 776 13.98 -18.26 -3.75
CA CYS A 776 15.28 -17.70 -3.36
C CYS A 776 15.30 -16.16 -3.35
N VAL A 777 14.23 -15.50 -3.84
CA VAL A 777 14.17 -14.05 -4.03
C VAL A 777 14.31 -13.26 -2.72
N PRO A 778 13.60 -13.58 -1.62
CA PRO A 778 13.78 -12.89 -0.33
C PRO A 778 15.22 -12.93 0.18
N MET A 779 15.90 -14.07 0.03
CA MET A 779 17.28 -14.25 0.52
C MET A 779 18.29 -13.45 -0.32
N ASP A 780 18.14 -13.49 -1.65
CA ASP A 780 18.98 -12.71 -2.56
C ASP A 780 18.71 -11.20 -2.42
N LEU A 781 17.45 -10.80 -2.15
CA LEU A 781 17.06 -9.42 -1.88
C LEU A 781 17.63 -8.92 -0.55
N HIS A 782 17.60 -9.74 0.50
CA HIS A 782 18.22 -9.44 1.79
C HIS A 782 19.74 -9.22 1.67
N ARG A 783 20.43 -10.07 0.89
CA ARG A 783 21.87 -9.89 0.61
C ARG A 783 22.15 -8.59 -0.15
N ALA A 784 21.34 -8.28 -1.16
CA ALA A 784 21.48 -7.03 -1.90
C ALA A 784 21.20 -5.80 -1.02
N ALA A 785 20.26 -5.88 -0.08
CA ALA A 785 19.96 -4.83 0.88
C ALA A 785 21.16 -4.52 1.79
N ILE A 786 21.83 -5.55 2.31
CA ILE A 786 23.07 -5.39 3.09
C ILE A 786 24.19 -4.80 2.23
N GLU A 787 24.40 -5.32 1.02
CA GLU A 787 25.48 -4.89 0.13
C GLU A 787 25.34 -3.44 -0.34
N LEU A 788 24.11 -2.93 -0.45
CA LEU A 788 23.81 -1.56 -0.85
C LEU A 788 23.55 -0.60 0.33
N ASP A 789 23.73 -1.06 1.58
CA ASP A 789 23.50 -0.29 2.81
C ASP A 789 22.05 0.24 2.93
N LEU A 790 21.09 -0.69 2.82
CA LEU A 790 19.64 -0.44 2.88
C LEU A 790 19.01 -1.23 4.05
N PRO A 791 19.13 -0.74 5.31
CA PRO A 791 18.72 -1.50 6.49
C PRO A 791 17.20 -1.77 6.56
N GLY A 792 16.35 -0.85 6.10
CA GLY A 792 14.90 -1.07 6.09
C GLY A 792 14.46 -2.16 5.11
N LEU A 793 15.13 -2.29 3.96
CA LEU A 793 14.87 -3.40 3.02
C LEU A 793 15.34 -4.74 3.59
N ALA A 794 16.43 -4.75 4.36
CA ALA A 794 16.91 -5.97 5.02
C ALA A 794 15.89 -6.47 6.04
N ALA A 795 15.35 -5.58 6.88
CA ALA A 795 14.32 -5.89 7.88
C ALA A 795 13.00 -6.38 7.23
N LEU A 796 12.61 -5.81 6.09
CA LEU A 796 11.50 -6.29 5.28
C LEU A 796 11.66 -7.75 4.87
N CYS A 797 12.87 -8.11 4.43
CA CYS A 797 13.16 -9.46 3.97
C CYS A 797 13.21 -10.47 5.12
N ASP A 798 13.65 -10.06 6.32
CA ASP A 798 13.74 -10.93 7.49
C ASP A 798 12.40 -11.57 7.84
N GLN A 799 11.30 -10.86 7.62
CA GLN A 799 9.96 -11.39 7.88
C GLN A 799 9.57 -12.56 6.98
N TYR A 800 9.98 -12.51 5.71
CA TYR A 800 9.78 -13.61 4.76
C TYR A 800 10.71 -14.80 5.06
N ILE A 801 11.88 -14.53 5.64
CA ILE A 801 12.89 -15.56 5.99
C ILE A 801 12.51 -16.27 7.31
N THR A 802 11.82 -15.59 8.24
CA THR A 802 11.44 -16.15 9.55
C THR A 802 10.33 -17.21 9.55
N MET A 803 9.77 -17.61 8.39
CA MET A 803 8.87 -18.77 8.33
C MET A 803 9.57 -20.13 8.18
N ASP A 804 10.90 -20.21 8.04
CA ASP A 804 11.59 -21.51 7.87
C ASP A 804 12.89 -21.71 8.69
N LEU A 805 13.32 -20.74 9.52
CA LEU A 805 14.62 -20.81 10.20
C LEU A 805 14.58 -21.25 11.68
N ALA A 806 13.85 -22.32 11.99
CA ALA A 806 14.10 -23.12 13.21
C ALA A 806 15.18 -24.20 12.99
N SER A 807 15.76 -24.30 11.80
CA SER A 807 16.87 -25.21 11.53
C SER A 807 17.86 -24.60 10.55
N TYR A 808 19.14 -24.71 10.89
CA TYR A 808 20.35 -24.34 10.14
C TYR A 808 21.14 -23.12 10.67
N THR A 809 22.21 -23.48 11.40
CA THR A 809 23.53 -22.80 11.54
C THR A 809 23.52 -21.48 12.31
N SER A 810 23.97 -21.38 13.57
CA SER A 810 25.29 -21.70 14.16
C SER A 810 26.50 -21.49 13.25
N SER A 811 27.38 -20.58 13.70
CA SER A 811 28.75 -20.26 13.26
C SER A 811 28.92 -19.35 12.03
N SER A 812 29.21 -18.07 12.29
CA SER A 812 30.54 -17.51 11.97
C SER A 812 30.69 -16.10 12.52
N SER A 813 31.75 -15.94 13.31
CA SER A 813 32.29 -14.70 13.83
C SER A 813 33.19 -14.02 12.77
N ALA A 814 32.96 -12.75 12.49
CA ALA A 814 33.97 -11.81 11.96
C ALA A 814 33.43 -10.39 12.18
N SER A 815 33.85 -9.75 13.27
CA SER A 815 34.95 -8.78 13.33
C SER A 815 34.48 -7.35 13.06
N SER A 816 34.38 -6.63 14.16
CA SER A 816 34.40 -5.18 14.28
C SER A 816 35.48 -4.54 13.41
N SER A 817 35.07 -3.71 12.47
CA SER A 817 35.89 -2.62 11.95
C SER A 817 35.08 -1.34 12.09
N GLU A 818 35.56 -0.42 12.92
CA GLU A 818 35.02 0.94 13.03
C GLU A 818 34.96 1.61 11.65
N PRO A 819 33.88 2.32 11.30
CA PRO A 819 33.94 3.31 10.25
C PRO A 819 34.54 4.58 10.84
N SER A 820 35.81 4.80 10.54
CA SER A 820 36.49 6.07 10.65
C SER A 820 35.64 7.20 10.07
N SER A 821 35.39 8.21 10.90
CA SER A 821 34.92 9.54 10.53
C SER A 821 35.72 10.11 9.37
N ILE A 822 35.06 10.41 8.24
CA ILE A 822 35.21 11.61 7.41
C ILE A 822 34.01 11.59 6.43
N LEU A 823 33.19 12.66 6.47
CA LEU A 823 31.95 12.95 5.72
C LEU A 823 30.60 12.50 6.35
N THR A 824 30.17 13.31 7.32
CA THR A 824 28.80 13.77 7.65
C THR A 824 27.90 14.09 6.45
N PRO A 825 26.62 14.49 6.64
CA PRO A 825 25.50 13.91 7.40
C PRO A 825 24.55 13.16 6.42
N GLN A 826 23.59 12.37 6.91
CA GLN A 826 22.48 11.92 6.06
C GLN A 826 21.74 13.18 5.55
N LEU A 827 21.97 13.57 4.29
CA LEU A 827 21.12 14.55 3.60
C LEU A 827 19.70 13.97 3.66
N THR A 828 18.72 14.73 4.16
CA THR A 828 17.28 14.55 3.92
C THR A 828 16.95 15.21 2.57
N PHE A 829 15.87 14.82 1.85
CA PHE A 829 15.50 15.52 0.59
C PHE A 829 15.39 17.03 0.83
N VAL A 830 14.92 17.43 2.01
CA VAL A 830 14.89 18.83 2.50
C VAL A 830 16.27 19.49 2.47
N ASN A 831 17.32 18.78 2.90
CA ASN A 831 18.69 19.29 2.88
C ASN A 831 19.33 19.28 1.48
N ALA A 832 18.69 18.65 0.49
CA ALA A 832 19.15 18.67 -0.91
C ALA A 832 18.72 19.95 -1.65
N LEU A 833 17.67 20.65 -1.16
CA LEU A 833 17.27 21.94 -1.71
C LEU A 833 18.41 22.95 -1.54
N GLY A 834 18.83 23.61 -2.62
CA GLY A 834 19.94 24.56 -2.55
C GLY A 834 21.34 23.94 -2.65
N SER A 835 21.46 22.61 -2.72
CA SER A 835 22.74 21.92 -2.90
C SER A 835 23.15 21.82 -4.38
N ASN A 836 24.44 22.01 -4.66
CA ASN A 836 24.99 21.90 -6.02
C ASN A 836 25.47 20.49 -6.39
N VAL A 837 25.46 19.54 -5.44
CA VAL A 837 26.18 18.27 -5.60
C VAL A 837 25.62 17.45 -6.77
N TYR A 838 24.31 17.52 -7.03
CA TYR A 838 23.62 16.82 -8.14
C TYR A 838 22.49 17.64 -8.78
N ALA A 839 22.53 18.97 -8.68
CA ALA A 839 21.51 19.84 -9.27
C ALA A 839 21.66 19.89 -10.80
N ASP A 840 20.56 19.67 -11.52
CA ASP A 840 20.48 19.62 -12.99
C ASP A 840 19.72 20.82 -13.59
N VAL A 841 19.16 21.69 -12.75
CA VAL A 841 18.52 22.95 -13.14
C VAL A 841 18.74 24.03 -12.09
N THR A 842 18.89 25.27 -12.53
CA THR A 842 18.92 26.44 -11.65
C THR A 842 17.69 27.30 -11.92
N LEU A 843 16.88 27.57 -10.90
CA LEU A 843 15.73 28.46 -11.00
C LEU A 843 16.18 29.89 -10.69
N LEU A 844 15.82 30.84 -11.53
CA LEU A 844 16.18 32.25 -11.37
C LEU A 844 14.94 33.07 -10.99
N ALA A 845 14.86 33.45 -9.72
CA ALA A 845 13.78 34.24 -9.13
C ALA A 845 14.35 35.58 -8.65
N GLU A 846 13.83 36.72 -9.15
CA GLU A 846 14.30 38.07 -8.81
C GLU A 846 15.84 38.20 -8.77
N SER A 847 16.51 37.73 -9.84
CA SER A 847 17.99 37.72 -9.96
C SER A 847 18.77 36.86 -8.97
N HIS A 848 18.10 36.03 -8.17
CA HIS A 848 18.72 35.03 -7.30
C HIS A 848 18.62 33.64 -7.93
N ALA A 849 19.73 32.89 -7.89
CA ALA A 849 19.83 31.53 -8.41
C ALA A 849 19.54 30.51 -7.29
N ILE A 850 18.61 29.60 -7.54
CA ILE A 850 18.26 28.48 -6.65
C ILE A 850 18.57 27.17 -7.38
N PRO A 851 19.60 26.42 -6.98
CA PRO A 851 19.85 25.10 -7.56
C PRO A 851 18.75 24.12 -7.12
N ALA A 852 18.22 23.39 -8.09
CA ALA A 852 17.12 22.47 -7.94
C ALA A 852 17.31 21.22 -8.82
N HIS A 853 16.40 20.27 -8.68
CA HIS A 853 16.43 18.97 -9.34
C HIS A 853 15.18 18.81 -10.21
N LYS A 854 15.32 18.58 -11.53
CA LYS A 854 14.19 18.48 -12.47
C LYS A 854 13.26 17.33 -12.10
N CYS A 855 13.81 16.20 -11.65
CA CYS A 855 13.01 15.06 -11.19
C CYS A 855 12.06 15.45 -10.04
N MET A 856 12.51 16.27 -9.09
CA MET A 856 11.67 16.77 -7.99
C MET A 856 10.59 17.74 -8.48
N LEU A 857 10.93 18.62 -9.42
CA LEU A 857 9.98 19.57 -9.99
C LEU A 857 8.88 18.86 -10.77
N VAL A 858 9.24 17.92 -11.65
CA VAL A 858 8.29 17.11 -12.43
C VAL A 858 7.45 16.21 -11.55
N ALA A 859 8.00 15.67 -10.46
CA ALA A 859 7.24 14.82 -9.54
C ALA A 859 6.07 15.59 -8.90
N ARG A 860 6.26 16.88 -8.62
CA ARG A 860 5.44 17.63 -7.66
C ARG A 860 4.69 18.82 -8.25
N SER A 861 4.88 19.13 -9.53
CA SER A 861 4.28 20.27 -10.22
C SER A 861 3.81 19.88 -11.61
N ASP A 862 2.54 20.14 -11.90
CA ASP A 862 1.95 19.90 -13.21
C ASP A 862 2.55 20.83 -14.27
N TYR A 863 2.89 22.07 -13.88
CA TYR A 863 3.56 23.04 -14.73
C TYR A 863 4.93 22.53 -15.20
N PHE A 864 5.81 22.13 -14.26
CA PHE A 864 7.14 21.66 -14.62
C PHE A 864 7.09 20.32 -15.36
N ARG A 865 6.14 19.45 -15.02
CA ARG A 865 5.87 18.23 -15.79
C ARG A 865 5.54 18.54 -17.24
N ALA A 866 4.58 19.42 -17.49
CA ALA A 866 4.23 19.85 -18.84
C ALA A 866 5.42 20.52 -19.55
N LEU A 867 6.17 21.38 -18.86
CA LEU A 867 7.33 22.09 -19.40
C LEU A 867 8.40 21.13 -19.92
N PHE A 868 8.80 20.15 -19.12
CA PHE A 868 9.87 19.21 -19.47
C PHE A 868 9.40 18.09 -20.40
N ASP A 869 8.13 17.65 -20.32
CA ASP A 869 7.59 16.61 -21.20
C ASP A 869 7.35 17.10 -22.64
N THR A 870 6.92 18.36 -22.82
CA THR A 870 6.64 18.93 -24.14
C THR A 870 7.88 19.42 -24.88
N ASN A 871 9.07 19.29 -24.27
CA ASN A 871 10.36 19.69 -24.83
C ASN A 871 10.34 21.14 -25.37
N MET A 872 9.66 22.02 -24.64
CA MET A 872 9.54 23.45 -24.97
C MET A 872 10.93 24.11 -24.99
N ARG A 873 11.05 25.27 -25.66
CA ARG A 873 12.36 25.97 -25.78
C ARG A 873 13.07 26.18 -24.45
N ASP A 874 12.30 26.42 -23.39
CA ASP A 874 12.81 26.69 -22.05
C ASP A 874 13.23 25.42 -21.28
N ALA A 875 12.76 24.23 -21.69
CA ALA A 875 13.11 22.95 -21.06
C ALA A 875 14.59 22.58 -21.22
N ASN A 876 15.24 23.11 -22.26
CA ASN A 876 16.66 22.88 -22.57
C ASN A 876 17.59 23.88 -21.87
N LEU A 877 17.05 24.87 -21.15
CA LEU A 877 17.88 25.82 -20.42
C LEU A 877 18.41 25.20 -19.12
N SER A 878 19.69 25.43 -18.83
CA SER A 878 20.28 25.11 -17.53
C SER A 878 19.83 26.08 -16.43
N VAL A 879 19.39 27.27 -16.83
CA VAL A 879 18.85 28.32 -15.96
C VAL A 879 17.44 28.65 -16.41
N LEU A 880 16.44 28.40 -15.57
CA LEU A 880 15.03 28.64 -15.86
C LEU A 880 14.56 29.90 -15.13
N PRO A 881 14.11 30.95 -15.84
CA PRO A 881 13.53 32.13 -15.20
C PRO A 881 12.16 31.80 -14.59
N VAL A 882 11.92 32.33 -13.40
CA VAL A 882 10.70 32.11 -12.61
C VAL A 882 10.12 33.46 -12.22
N ASP A 883 8.89 33.73 -12.66
CA ASP A 883 8.18 34.99 -12.44
C ASP A 883 7.45 35.00 -11.08
N VAL A 884 8.19 34.82 -9.98
CA VAL A 884 7.73 34.90 -8.58
C VAL A 884 8.91 35.40 -7.71
N SER A 885 8.61 36.01 -6.55
CA SER A 885 9.65 36.47 -5.63
C SER A 885 10.54 35.35 -5.12
N TYR A 886 11.79 35.67 -4.80
CA TYR A 886 12.75 34.67 -4.27
C TYR A 886 12.21 33.96 -3.03
N ALA A 887 11.62 34.72 -2.10
CA ALA A 887 11.10 34.21 -0.85
C ALA A 887 9.90 33.27 -1.06
N THR A 888 8.97 33.63 -1.95
CA THR A 888 7.80 32.78 -2.25
C THR A 888 8.23 31.51 -2.98
N MET A 889 9.17 31.60 -3.93
CA MET A 889 9.66 30.41 -4.62
C MET A 889 10.41 29.46 -3.68
N GLN A 890 11.15 29.97 -2.69
CA GLN A 890 11.76 29.13 -1.65
C GLN A 890 10.73 28.36 -0.83
N ARG A 891 9.59 28.96 -0.47
CA ARG A 891 8.52 28.28 0.28
C ARG A 891 7.84 27.19 -0.55
N VAL A 892 7.52 27.49 -1.82
CA VAL A 892 6.98 26.51 -2.76
C VAL A 892 7.95 25.33 -2.92
N LEU A 893 9.25 25.59 -3.11
CA LEU A 893 10.25 24.53 -3.22
C LEU A 893 10.45 23.77 -1.92
N ALA A 894 10.47 24.45 -0.77
CA ALA A 894 10.54 23.80 0.53
C ALA A 894 9.36 22.82 0.70
N PHE A 895 8.15 23.20 0.30
CA PHE A 895 7.00 22.33 0.29
C PHE A 895 7.16 21.16 -0.72
N MET A 896 7.67 21.41 -1.92
CA MET A 896 7.91 20.34 -2.91
C MET A 896 8.93 19.29 -2.44
N TYR A 897 9.92 19.68 -1.63
CA TYR A 897 10.99 18.79 -1.14
C TYR A 897 10.72 18.16 0.22
N SER A 898 9.87 18.78 1.04
CA SER A 898 9.57 18.30 2.41
C SER A 898 8.16 17.76 2.57
N ASP A 899 7.22 18.17 1.70
CA ASP A 899 5.78 17.96 1.86
C ASP A 899 5.20 18.53 3.18
N VAL A 900 6.02 19.33 3.89
CA VAL A 900 5.70 20.07 5.10
C VAL A 900 5.47 21.52 4.68
N TRP A 901 4.26 22.00 4.96
CA TRP A 901 3.92 23.39 4.73
C TRP A 901 4.02 24.16 6.05
N THR A 902 4.67 25.32 6.01
CA THR A 902 4.75 26.24 7.14
C THR A 902 4.06 27.54 6.72
N PRO A 903 2.94 27.92 7.37
CA PRO A 903 2.21 29.11 6.98
C PRO A 903 3.10 30.35 7.09
N PRO A 904 3.09 31.25 6.09
CA PRO A 904 3.83 32.49 6.17
C PRO A 904 3.24 33.41 7.25
N SER A 905 4.08 34.29 7.80
CA SER A 905 3.70 35.18 8.90
C SER A 905 2.80 36.35 8.49
N SER A 906 2.59 36.59 7.19
CA SER A 906 1.77 37.67 6.66
C SER A 906 0.77 37.17 5.62
N ASP A 907 -0.43 37.74 5.63
CA ASP A 907 -1.52 37.38 4.71
C ASP A 907 -1.16 37.67 3.25
N GLU A 908 -0.43 38.75 2.98
CA GLU A 908 0.08 39.04 1.63
C GLU A 908 1.00 37.93 1.10
N ALA A 909 1.88 37.40 1.95
CA ALA A 909 2.78 36.33 1.57
C ALA A 909 2.06 34.98 1.40
N LEU A 910 0.93 34.78 2.09
CA LEU A 910 0.04 33.65 1.91
C LEU A 910 -0.68 33.70 0.56
N LEU A 911 -1.20 34.88 0.19
CA LEU A 911 -1.85 35.10 -1.10
C LEU A 911 -0.87 34.97 -2.26
N ASP A 912 0.36 35.49 -2.13
CA ASP A 912 1.43 35.28 -3.11
C ASP A 912 1.76 33.79 -3.28
N GLU A 913 1.76 33.02 -2.19
CA GLU A 913 2.01 31.59 -2.20
C GLU A 913 0.85 30.80 -2.81
N LEU A 914 -0.40 31.24 -2.59
CA LEU A 914 -1.60 30.71 -3.26
C LEU A 914 -1.52 30.90 -4.77
N VAL A 915 -1.18 32.11 -5.23
CA VAL A 915 -1.01 32.42 -6.66
C VAL A 915 0.13 31.59 -7.26
N ALA A 916 1.26 31.48 -6.56
CA ALA A 916 2.38 30.66 -7.00
C ALA A 916 2.00 29.16 -7.06
N ALA A 917 1.26 28.65 -6.07
CA ALA A 917 0.83 27.27 -6.03
C ALA A 917 -0.07 26.90 -7.22
N ASP A 918 -1.00 27.77 -7.60
CA ASP A 918 -1.83 27.57 -8.79
C ASP A 918 -1.03 27.68 -10.08
N LYS A 919 -0.20 28.73 -10.21
CA LYS A 919 0.66 28.96 -11.37
C LYS A 919 1.60 27.78 -11.67
N TYR A 920 2.18 27.19 -10.62
CA TYR A 920 3.05 26.02 -10.75
C TYR A 920 2.30 24.70 -10.64
N GLY A 921 0.97 24.68 -10.54
CA GLY A 921 0.18 23.46 -10.50
C GLY A 921 0.52 22.55 -9.32
N VAL A 922 0.71 23.14 -8.14
CA VAL A 922 0.95 22.44 -6.86
C VAL A 922 -0.37 22.39 -6.08
N ALA A 923 -1.29 21.52 -6.53
CA ALA A 923 -2.67 21.50 -6.06
C ALA A 923 -2.83 21.39 -4.53
N ARG A 924 -1.99 20.58 -3.86
CA ARG A 924 -2.03 20.42 -2.39
C ARG A 924 -1.65 21.71 -1.66
N LEU A 925 -0.62 22.41 -2.14
CA LEU A 925 -0.20 23.68 -1.54
C LEU A 925 -1.30 24.73 -1.69
N LYS A 926 -1.95 24.76 -2.86
CA LYS A 926 -3.07 25.66 -3.14
C LYS A 926 -4.19 25.50 -2.11
N VAL A 927 -4.65 24.25 -1.87
CA VAL A 927 -5.70 23.96 -0.88
C VAL A 927 -5.30 24.38 0.54
N LEU A 928 -4.04 24.14 0.93
CA LEU A 928 -3.53 24.56 2.25
C LEU A 928 -3.54 26.08 2.41
N CYS A 929 -3.15 26.82 1.37
CA CYS A 929 -3.22 28.28 1.39
C CYS A 929 -4.68 28.76 1.44
N GLU A 930 -5.60 28.10 0.72
CA GLU A 930 -7.03 28.45 0.75
C GLU A 930 -7.63 28.30 2.14
N ALA A 931 -7.37 27.17 2.81
CA ALA A 931 -7.93 26.88 4.12
C ALA A 931 -7.43 27.80 5.25
N ASN A 932 -6.27 28.44 5.06
CA ASN A 932 -5.63 29.28 6.07
C ASN A 932 -5.76 30.79 5.78
N ALA A 933 -6.41 31.17 4.69
CA ALA A 933 -6.63 32.57 4.38
C ALA A 933 -7.72 33.16 5.28
N VAL A 934 -7.39 34.27 5.95
CA VAL A 934 -8.35 34.97 6.82
C VAL A 934 -9.05 36.07 6.04
N VAL A 935 -10.36 35.90 5.84
CA VAL A 935 -11.22 36.91 5.21
C VAL A 935 -11.72 37.90 6.26
N THR A 936 -11.39 39.17 6.08
CA THR A 936 -11.81 40.29 6.91
C THR A 936 -12.61 41.29 6.08
N LEU A 937 -13.37 42.18 6.74
CA LEU A 937 -14.14 43.24 6.08
C LEU A 937 -13.27 44.21 5.25
N GLU A 938 -11.98 44.32 5.57
CA GLU A 938 -11.05 45.23 4.90
C GLU A 938 -10.40 44.59 3.66
N ASN A 939 -10.18 43.27 3.66
CA ASN A 939 -9.49 42.55 2.58
C ASN A 939 -10.43 41.73 1.66
N CYS A 940 -11.72 41.60 1.99
CA CYS A 940 -12.64 40.69 1.30
C CYS A 940 -12.74 40.92 -0.21
N MET A 941 -12.71 42.18 -0.68
CA MET A 941 -12.78 42.48 -2.11
C MET A 941 -11.52 42.04 -2.87
N GLU A 942 -10.34 42.21 -2.27
CA GLU A 942 -9.07 41.79 -2.86
C GLU A 942 -8.96 40.28 -2.90
N VAL A 943 -9.35 39.64 -1.79
CA VAL A 943 -9.38 38.18 -1.64
C VAL A 943 -10.36 37.54 -2.64
N LEU A 944 -11.55 38.12 -2.84
CA LEU A 944 -12.54 37.61 -3.80
C LEU A 944 -12.05 37.68 -5.25
N VAL A 945 -11.39 38.78 -5.63
CA VAL A 945 -10.81 38.94 -6.98
C VAL A 945 -9.68 37.93 -7.20
N LEU A 946 -8.83 37.71 -6.19
CA LEU A 946 -7.78 36.70 -6.25
C LEU A 946 -8.36 35.28 -6.29
N ALA A 947 -9.42 35.00 -5.54
CA ALA A 947 -10.09 33.70 -5.53
C ALA A 947 -10.63 33.32 -6.91
N ASP A 948 -11.25 34.27 -7.60
CA ASP A 948 -11.76 34.09 -8.96
C ASP A 948 -10.62 33.89 -9.96
N MET A 949 -9.56 34.72 -9.88
CA MET A 949 -8.37 34.60 -10.74
C MET A 949 -7.71 33.22 -10.63
N VAL A 950 -7.61 32.70 -9.41
CA VAL A 950 -6.90 31.47 -9.06
C VAL A 950 -7.84 30.25 -9.05
N HIS A 951 -9.14 30.41 -9.36
CA HIS A 951 -10.14 29.34 -9.26
C HIS A 951 -10.12 28.63 -7.90
N ALA A 952 -10.03 29.40 -6.81
CA ALA A 952 -10.01 28.92 -5.43
C ALA A 952 -11.45 28.87 -4.89
N MET A 953 -12.10 27.71 -5.02
CA MET A 953 -13.54 27.58 -4.69
C MET A 953 -13.82 27.74 -3.19
N LEU A 954 -12.90 27.30 -2.31
CA LEU A 954 -13.08 27.45 -0.86
C LEU A 954 -13.06 28.91 -0.44
N LEU A 955 -12.10 29.67 -0.94
CA LEU A 955 -11.97 31.11 -0.68
C LEU A 955 -13.16 31.92 -1.22
N TYR A 956 -13.78 31.43 -2.30
CA TYR A 956 -14.92 32.10 -2.94
C TYR A 956 -16.23 31.87 -2.17
N GLU A 957 -16.35 30.73 -1.48
CA GLU A 957 -17.53 30.40 -0.65
C GLU A 957 -17.51 31.08 0.73
N VAL A 958 -16.32 31.29 1.31
CA VAL A 958 -16.07 31.99 2.58
C VAL A 958 -16.26 33.50 2.42
#